data_AF-A2DHW6-F1
#
_entry.id   AF-A2DHW6-F1
#
_cell.length_a   1.000
_cell.length_b   1.000
_cell.length_c   1.000
_cell.angle_alpha   90.00
_cell.angle_beta   90.00
_cell.angle_gamma   90.00
#
_symmetry.space_group_name_H-M   'P 1'
#
loop_
_entity.id
_entity.type
_entity.pdbx_description
1 polymer ?
#
loop_
_entity_poly.entity_id
_entity_poly.type
_entity_poly.pdbx_seq_one_letter_code
_entity_poly.pdbx_strand_id
1 'polypeptide(L)'
;MTINTPLIQWVPQIKVDIHQILVMYRKVVVHRCKIACICAELQKFRSNVMNRVRPGQIASPKEHGEIQKLISHIKGMYGLVQSLCEDQYINTVLHKSPREILQHLREFRMNFNALTVSLKLANKDPLPLNQAQEAIDDLADLQDIVERLKFMKNENLLQESNSVLYAKRLEELEGIVREYQNDEEESNQSLREKTRILTQEEINDKVKFLEPWIYKQFDFDLKKVIGHGAFADVYWSYQVSDNMNNRIVAVKKMKAAHFTQYSLEMFMREITIFSKMNHPAILPFVGVTITPPFYIVTEFMEGGCLYNRLHDNQPLRDPTKLTIIAIGVAHAMKYLHSQGIVHRDLKSLNVLLDANDFPKVCDFGMSRTLPENGELMSGSVGTVQWMAPEVLKSERYTEKADVYSYGVLLWELLTGDSPFKKMRDVQVTIAVLSSNARPMMPPNPSRISKLIKICWDTDPDKRPDFETIAKILESGELDFPGARREDIEAYINLLNEQDTSSVKIDINTPSQETAQDIVDKFSDPEKCLDSILKAESLFDEENWTQLFLNANIAEKIHESLTKCEDARVANVLFQLIAKCFRNNEFLHKFIDLQPVEALIEVVRHLSSTSMSYCVEVLTPLLKLNLLKLNGEVITKISAFLVTSQINQRKLTADFLKEMIDRKCYEEEASLANPVHNCLVNAMPETEGNLLFSIISLLEKLSTFKSAAEAIRSSVDGFKRLLELCKVSNEEIAYLSLVVVRRLSEELSSPNSDDKIKLFCGVFPSIVLRSSRFTNLSLTTLALSGRSVNGPKIIANCRECLSSLQKCLEINDEITTLISLKLLSTMFYFRSVFGMIEFLAKYIKPKYSHPSKNVRKLTAVCLSIFMKNATEDWTELIGEGLVEFIKGLFKEEDLLIDALKLCGVFSTKFDGSRLLSKSGIVQDIVNVLNKDDERLQELSCIVLASYSSQFPFSTPALDAIETILTFVEKDFAAPSSLIFIANVAINKQASIKIAKRVGILLKMIEEKRDNETIIRVLVALQRISANTEAAEIIIKENEKLFVLMSDLFGTSFEGYSYTIINSLSLISCAKEIVSKTQIPSLVYEKIRQMELTDPLRPQILNLVSRLVF
;
A
#
# COMPACT_ATOMS: atom_id res chain seq x y z
N MET A 1 58.54 17.45 30.91
CA MET A 1 57.57 16.38 31.23
C MET A 1 58.00 15.13 30.48
N THR A 2 58.05 13.98 31.16
CA THR A 2 58.51 12.68 30.63
C THR A 2 57.39 11.95 29.85
N ILE A 3 57.74 10.97 29.01
CA ILE A 3 56.83 10.26 28.07
C ILE A 3 55.57 9.65 28.74
N ASN A 4 55.58 9.44 30.06
CA ASN A 4 54.44 8.88 30.82
C ASN A 4 53.51 9.91 31.49
N THR A 5 53.57 11.20 31.12
CA THR A 5 52.70 12.23 31.72
C THR A 5 51.23 12.10 31.25
N PRO A 6 50.24 12.00 32.17
CA PRO A 6 48.82 11.97 31.81
C PRO A 6 48.38 13.20 31.01
N LEU A 7 47.51 13.00 30.01
CA LEU A 7 47.04 14.06 29.09
C LEU A 7 46.45 15.26 29.86
N ILE A 8 45.81 14.99 31.01
CA ILE A 8 45.17 16.00 31.86
C ILE A 8 46.16 16.98 32.50
N GLN A 9 47.45 16.62 32.66
CA GLN A 9 48.46 17.52 33.25
C GLN A 9 48.92 18.63 32.28
N TRP A 10 48.68 18.49 30.98
CA TRP A 10 49.01 19.50 29.97
C TRP A 10 47.92 20.56 29.78
N VAL A 11 46.69 20.24 30.19
CA VAL A 11 45.52 21.11 30.04
C VAL A 11 45.68 22.45 30.77
N PRO A 12 46.20 22.53 32.01
CA PRO A 12 46.47 23.80 32.68
C PRO A 12 47.43 24.70 31.88
N GLN A 13 48.51 24.14 31.31
CA GLN A 13 49.47 24.92 30.52
C GLN A 13 48.83 25.50 29.26
N ILE A 14 48.10 24.68 28.50
CA ILE A 14 47.38 25.13 27.29
C ILE A 14 46.37 26.23 27.64
N LYS A 15 45.67 26.10 28.79
CA LYS A 15 44.74 27.13 29.27
C LYS A 15 45.43 28.43 29.65
N VAL A 16 46.62 28.38 30.23
CA VAL A 16 47.43 29.55 30.59
C VAL A 16 47.95 30.24 29.34
N ASP A 17 48.52 29.49 28.40
CA ASP A 17 49.07 30.04 27.16
C ASP A 17 47.96 30.72 26.32
N ILE A 18 46.79 30.09 26.18
CA ILE A 18 45.63 30.74 25.52
C ILE A 18 45.17 31.96 26.31
N HIS A 19 45.16 31.92 27.64
CA HIS A 19 44.74 33.06 28.45
C HIS A 19 45.64 34.29 28.23
N GLN A 20 46.95 34.09 28.11
CA GLN A 20 47.90 35.18 27.86
C GLN A 20 47.61 35.87 26.52
N ILE A 21 47.27 35.10 25.49
CA ILE A 21 46.81 35.65 24.19
C ILE A 21 45.53 36.47 24.37
N LEU A 22 44.55 35.95 25.13
CA LEU A 22 43.28 36.61 25.41
C LEU A 22 43.41 37.90 26.24
N VAL A 23 44.47 38.06 27.03
CA VAL A 23 44.75 39.32 27.73
C VAL A 23 45.43 40.32 26.79
N MET A 24 46.36 39.82 25.97
CA MET A 24 47.19 40.66 25.09
C MET A 24 46.40 41.25 23.92
N TYR A 25 45.46 40.50 23.32
CA TYR A 25 44.78 40.93 22.09
C TYR A 25 44.04 42.28 22.24
N ARG A 26 43.64 42.66 23.45
CA ARG A 26 42.97 43.94 23.72
C ARG A 26 43.84 45.16 23.38
N LYS A 27 45.16 44.98 23.29
CA LYS A 27 46.14 46.01 22.94
C LYS A 27 46.58 45.96 21.48
N VAL A 28 46.08 45.00 20.71
CA VAL A 28 46.36 44.91 19.26
C VAL A 28 45.73 46.10 18.57
N VAL A 29 46.42 46.68 17.60
CA VAL A 29 45.96 47.89 16.90
C VAL A 29 45.52 47.62 15.46
N VAL A 30 45.81 46.44 14.90
CA VAL A 30 45.53 46.05 13.51
C VAL A 30 45.16 44.57 13.36
N HIS A 31 44.48 44.19 12.27
CA HIS A 31 43.88 42.86 12.10
C HIS A 31 42.90 42.51 13.24
N ARG A 32 42.24 43.54 13.78
CA ARG A 32 41.53 43.47 15.06
C ARG A 32 40.35 42.52 15.00
N CYS A 33 39.55 42.62 13.94
CA CYS A 33 38.35 41.81 13.76
C CYS A 33 38.69 40.32 13.66
N LYS A 34 39.73 39.99 12.89
CA LYS A 34 40.18 38.61 12.67
C LYS A 34 40.80 37.99 13.92
N ILE A 35 41.66 38.73 14.61
CA ILE A 35 42.26 38.28 15.87
C ILE A 35 41.17 38.16 16.94
N ALA A 36 40.20 39.07 17.00
CA ALA A 36 39.07 38.99 17.92
C ALA A 36 38.20 37.75 17.64
N CYS A 37 37.90 37.43 16.38
CA CYS A 37 37.16 36.23 16.00
C CYS A 37 37.90 34.95 16.44
N ILE A 38 39.20 34.85 16.13
CA ILE A 38 40.03 33.72 16.57
C ILE A 38 40.09 33.64 18.10
N CYS A 39 40.25 34.77 18.79
CA CYS A 39 40.29 34.82 20.25
C CYS A 39 38.94 34.42 20.89
N ALA A 40 37.80 34.82 20.32
CA ALA A 40 36.49 34.43 20.82
C ALA A 40 36.30 32.91 20.76
N GLU A 41 36.71 32.28 19.66
CA GLU A 41 36.64 30.83 19.50
C GLU A 41 37.69 30.09 20.35
N LEU A 42 38.92 30.63 20.46
CA LEU A 42 39.93 30.12 21.40
C LEU A 42 39.46 30.19 22.86
N GLN A 43 38.69 31.21 23.24
CA GLN A 43 38.08 31.33 24.56
C GLN A 43 37.04 30.23 24.81
N LYS A 44 36.19 29.93 23.81
CA LYS A 44 35.24 28.80 23.89
C LYS A 44 35.98 27.47 24.01
N PHE A 45 37.02 27.26 23.21
CA PHE A 45 37.87 26.07 23.30
C PHE A 45 38.54 25.93 24.67
N ARG A 46 39.14 27.01 25.20
CA ARG A 46 39.76 27.07 26.53
C ARG A 46 38.79 26.69 27.64
N SER A 47 37.54 27.12 27.59
CA SER A 47 36.53 26.76 28.60
C SER A 47 36.17 25.27 28.55
N ASN A 48 36.11 24.69 27.34
CA ASN A 48 35.59 23.34 27.12
C ASN A 48 36.64 22.22 27.21
N VAL A 49 37.93 22.51 27.08
CA VAL A 49 38.99 21.50 26.96
C VAL A 49 39.12 20.56 28.18
N MET A 50 38.72 21.00 29.39
CA MET A 50 38.74 20.14 30.60
C MET A 50 37.66 19.06 30.59
N ASN A 51 36.52 19.31 29.96
CA ASN A 51 35.37 18.39 30.00
C ASN A 51 35.54 17.19 29.05
N ARG A 52 36.65 17.16 28.29
CA ARG A 52 36.87 16.23 27.18
C ARG A 52 37.97 15.20 27.44
N VAL A 53 38.81 15.41 28.45
CA VAL A 53 39.93 14.51 28.80
C VAL A 53 39.56 13.68 30.03
N ARG A 54 39.63 12.34 29.93
CA ARG A 54 39.31 11.44 31.05
C ARG A 54 40.45 11.41 32.08
N PRO A 55 40.16 11.40 33.40
CA PRO A 55 41.19 11.22 34.42
C PRO A 55 41.92 9.88 34.22
N GLY A 56 43.25 9.92 34.07
CA GLY A 56 44.10 8.72 33.92
C GLY A 56 44.50 8.33 32.49
N GLN A 57 44.06 9.05 31.45
CA GLN A 57 44.49 8.79 30.07
C GLN A 57 45.97 9.17 29.86
N ILE A 58 46.82 8.20 29.53
CA ILE A 58 48.25 8.39 29.23
C ILE A 58 48.40 8.67 27.73
N ALA A 59 49.18 9.69 27.37
CA ALA A 59 49.44 10.04 25.99
C ALA A 59 50.44 9.05 25.34
N SER A 60 50.14 8.56 24.15
CA SER A 60 51.08 7.79 23.33
C SER A 60 52.28 8.65 22.89
N PRO A 61 53.43 8.05 22.50
CA PRO A 61 54.60 8.81 22.03
C PRO A 61 54.28 9.76 20.86
N LYS A 62 53.37 9.35 19.96
CA LYS A 62 52.90 10.17 18.84
C LYS A 62 52.06 11.35 19.34
N GLU A 63 51.11 11.12 20.25
CA GLU A 63 50.30 12.19 20.85
C GLU A 63 51.17 13.18 21.65
N HIS A 64 52.23 12.72 22.30
CA HIS A 64 53.19 13.58 22.99
C HIS A 64 53.85 14.58 22.03
N GLY A 65 54.27 14.13 20.85
CA GLY A 65 54.83 14.99 19.81
C GLY A 65 53.82 16.00 19.26
N GLU A 66 52.57 15.56 19.05
CA GLU A 66 51.49 16.44 18.56
C GLU A 66 51.08 17.50 19.59
N ILE A 67 51.10 17.19 20.89
CA ILE A 67 50.86 18.15 21.97
C ILE A 67 51.95 19.22 22.03
N GLN A 68 53.22 18.85 21.88
CA GLN A 68 54.33 19.80 21.83
C GLN A 68 54.21 20.73 20.62
N LYS A 69 53.83 20.20 19.45
CA LYS A 69 53.53 21.01 18.28
C LYS A 69 52.38 21.97 18.55
N LEU A 70 51.29 21.51 19.18
CA LEU A 70 50.15 22.38 19.52
C LEU A 70 50.57 23.55 20.41
N ILE A 71 51.34 23.29 21.47
CA ILE A 71 51.87 24.34 22.36
C ILE A 71 52.78 25.30 21.59
N SER A 72 53.63 24.79 20.69
CA SER A 72 54.49 25.63 19.84
C SER A 72 53.68 26.57 18.96
N HIS A 73 52.59 26.10 18.35
CA HIS A 73 51.71 26.94 17.52
C HIS A 73 50.99 28.01 18.35
N ILE A 74 50.51 27.66 19.55
CA ILE A 74 49.88 28.64 20.47
C ILE A 74 50.89 29.72 20.87
N LYS A 75 52.14 29.35 21.20
CA LYS A 75 53.21 30.31 21.49
C LYS A 75 53.58 31.17 20.29
N GLY A 76 53.58 30.60 19.09
CA GLY A 76 53.75 31.35 17.84
C GLY A 76 52.67 32.41 17.67
N MET A 77 51.41 32.06 17.94
CA MET A 77 50.29 33.00 17.91
C MET A 77 50.43 34.10 18.98
N TYR A 78 50.90 33.77 20.18
CA TYR A 78 51.20 34.78 21.20
C TYR A 78 52.25 35.79 20.72
N GLY A 79 53.37 35.32 20.16
CA GLY A 79 54.41 36.20 19.61
C GLY A 79 53.90 37.07 18.46
N LEU A 80 53.03 36.52 17.60
CA LEU A 80 52.38 37.29 16.54
C LEU A 80 51.48 38.38 17.13
N VAL A 81 50.57 38.03 18.05
CA VAL A 81 49.66 39.00 18.70
C VAL A 81 50.43 40.09 19.43
N GLN A 82 51.50 39.75 20.15
CA GLN A 82 52.37 40.72 20.83
C GLN A 82 53.01 41.71 19.84
N SER A 83 53.49 41.21 18.70
CA SER A 83 54.11 42.05 17.67
C SER A 83 53.14 43.05 17.03
N LEU A 84 51.83 42.79 17.12
CA LEU A 84 50.76 43.64 16.58
C LEU A 84 50.14 44.59 17.62
N CYS A 85 50.66 44.61 18.85
CA CYS A 85 50.27 45.56 19.88
C CYS A 85 50.83 46.96 19.59
N GLU A 86 50.16 47.99 20.12
CA GLU A 86 50.48 49.42 19.88
C GLU A 86 51.98 49.75 19.99
N ASP A 87 52.67 49.21 21.01
CA ASP A 87 54.09 49.47 21.27
C ASP A 87 55.07 48.88 20.23
N GLN A 88 54.68 47.85 19.48
CA GLN A 88 55.56 47.12 18.53
C GLN A 88 55.02 47.07 17.10
N TYR A 89 53.75 47.44 16.91
CA TYR A 89 53.00 47.36 15.67
C TYR A 89 53.73 47.99 14.48
N ILE A 90 54.24 49.22 14.64
CA ILE A 90 54.90 49.95 13.55
C ILE A 90 56.13 49.20 13.08
N ASN A 91 56.93 48.69 14.01
CA ASN A 91 58.12 47.92 13.66
C ASN A 91 57.74 46.63 12.92
N THR A 92 56.66 45.97 13.33
CA THR A 92 56.16 44.74 12.70
C THR A 92 55.67 44.97 11.28
N VAL A 93 54.88 46.02 11.03
CA VAL A 93 54.39 46.34 9.67
C VAL A 93 55.52 46.77 8.73
N LEU A 94 56.58 47.38 9.27
CA LEU A 94 57.75 47.73 8.47
C LEU A 94 58.56 46.49 8.04
N HIS A 95 58.69 45.51 8.93
CA HIS A 95 59.59 44.37 8.70
C HIS A 95 58.90 43.11 8.18
N LYS A 96 57.61 42.90 8.45
CA LYS A 96 56.82 41.77 7.95
C LYS A 96 55.75 42.27 6.97
N SER A 97 55.61 41.59 5.85
CA SER A 97 54.58 41.95 4.88
C SER A 97 53.18 41.59 5.40
N PRO A 98 52.13 42.32 5.00
CA PRO A 98 50.76 42.00 5.39
C PRO A 98 50.33 40.61 4.93
N ARG A 99 50.77 40.18 3.74
CA ARG A 99 50.55 38.82 3.24
C ARG A 99 51.15 37.76 4.17
N GLU A 100 52.36 37.98 4.68
CA GLU A 100 53.00 37.07 5.66
C GLU A 100 52.20 36.98 6.96
N ILE A 101 51.67 38.11 7.46
CA ILE A 101 50.86 38.13 8.68
C ILE A 101 49.54 37.37 8.46
N LEU A 102 48.84 37.63 7.35
CA LEU A 102 47.59 36.93 7.00
C LEU A 102 47.82 35.44 6.77
N GLN A 103 48.94 35.08 6.14
CA GLN A 103 49.34 33.69 5.94
C GLN A 103 49.61 33.00 7.28
N HIS A 104 50.36 33.61 8.19
CA HIS A 104 50.59 33.05 9.53
C HIS A 104 49.29 32.82 10.31
N LEU A 105 48.31 33.73 10.19
CA LEU A 105 47.00 33.55 10.83
C LEU A 105 46.21 32.39 10.22
N ARG A 106 46.25 32.23 8.90
CA ARG A 106 45.61 31.10 8.18
C ARG A 106 46.28 29.77 8.54
N GLU A 107 47.60 29.71 8.49
CA GLU A 107 48.39 28.53 8.86
C GLU A 107 48.16 28.12 10.32
N PHE A 108 48.16 29.08 11.24
CA PHE A 108 47.82 28.81 12.64
C PHE A 108 46.44 28.17 12.76
N ARG A 109 45.42 28.71 12.08
CA ARG A 109 44.05 28.18 12.14
C ARG A 109 43.98 26.74 11.62
N MET A 110 44.54 26.48 10.45
CA MET A 110 44.54 25.14 9.83
C MET A 110 45.28 24.12 10.71
N ASN A 111 46.49 24.47 11.15
CA ASN A 111 47.31 23.59 11.98
C ASN A 111 46.68 23.37 13.35
N PHE A 112 46.09 24.40 13.96
CA PHE A 112 45.40 24.29 15.24
C PHE A 112 44.18 23.37 15.15
N ASN A 113 43.34 23.52 14.12
CA ASN A 113 42.19 22.64 13.91
C ASN A 113 42.63 21.18 13.67
N ALA A 114 43.61 20.97 12.78
CA ALA A 114 44.12 19.63 12.48
C ALA A 114 44.68 18.94 13.74
N LEU A 115 45.49 19.64 14.53
CA LEU A 115 46.09 19.11 15.76
C LEU A 115 45.04 18.84 16.84
N THR A 116 44.07 19.73 17.02
CA THR A 116 43.02 19.57 18.05
C THR A 116 42.04 18.44 17.73
N VAL A 117 41.72 18.21 16.45
CA VAL A 117 40.92 17.06 16.00
C VAL A 117 41.72 15.76 16.10
N SER A 118 42.99 15.75 15.68
CA SER A 118 43.91 14.61 15.80
C SER A 118 44.06 14.14 17.25
N LEU A 119 44.21 15.08 18.19
CA LEU A 119 44.27 14.84 19.64
C LEU A 119 42.90 14.56 20.28
N LYS A 120 41.82 14.51 19.50
CA LYS A 120 40.42 14.32 19.96
C LYS A 120 39.95 15.32 21.00
N LEU A 121 40.51 16.52 21.01
CA LEU A 121 40.13 17.61 21.92
C LEU A 121 38.86 18.34 21.45
N ALA A 122 38.52 18.24 20.15
CA ALA A 122 37.30 18.78 19.55
C ALA A 122 36.71 17.82 18.50
N ASN A 123 35.37 17.80 18.36
CA ASN A 123 34.65 16.93 17.40
C ASN A 123 34.38 17.62 16.05
N LYS A 124 34.64 18.92 15.97
CA LYS A 124 34.52 19.79 14.81
C LYS A 124 35.63 20.83 14.92
N ASP A 125 35.93 21.51 13.82
CA ASP A 125 36.91 22.58 13.78
C ASP A 125 36.60 23.66 14.82
N PRO A 126 37.44 23.82 15.86
CA PRO A 126 37.19 24.81 16.91
C PRO A 126 37.33 26.24 16.38
N LEU A 127 38.09 26.47 15.30
CA LEU A 127 38.22 27.76 14.63
C LEU A 127 37.62 27.65 13.20
N PRO A 128 36.34 27.96 12.97
CA PRO A 128 35.69 27.79 11.66
C PRO A 128 36.30 28.70 10.58
N LEU A 129 36.32 28.25 9.32
CA LEU A 129 36.80 29.02 8.16
C LEU A 129 35.63 29.72 7.46
N ASN A 130 35.70 31.03 7.26
CA ASN A 130 34.72 31.79 6.47
C ASN A 130 35.46 32.76 5.53
N GLN A 131 35.76 32.28 4.33
CA GLN A 131 36.62 32.99 3.37
C GLN A 131 36.04 34.33 2.91
N ALA A 132 34.71 34.44 2.77
CA ALA A 132 34.06 35.66 2.30
C ALA A 132 34.12 36.78 3.34
N GLN A 133 33.78 36.47 4.60
CA GLN A 133 33.87 37.47 5.68
C GLN A 133 35.33 37.85 5.96
N GLU A 134 36.26 36.90 5.87
CA GLU A 134 37.69 37.16 6.06
C GLU A 134 38.28 38.11 5.02
N ALA A 135 37.87 38.02 3.76
CA ALA A 135 38.35 38.93 2.72
C ALA A 135 37.89 40.39 2.97
N ILE A 136 36.65 40.57 3.44
CA ILE A 136 36.08 41.87 3.79
C ILE A 136 36.81 42.47 5.00
N ASP A 137 37.00 41.68 6.05
CA ASP A 137 37.70 42.10 7.26
C ASP A 137 39.18 42.42 6.98
N ASP A 138 39.85 41.60 6.15
CA ASP A 138 41.25 41.80 5.73
C ASP A 138 41.39 43.11 4.94
N LEU A 139 40.46 43.43 4.01
CA LEU A 139 40.49 44.67 3.23
C LEU A 139 40.33 45.92 4.13
N ALA A 140 39.37 45.90 5.05
CA ALA A 140 39.14 47.01 5.98
C ALA A 140 40.34 47.26 6.90
N ASP A 141 40.90 46.20 7.50
CA ASP A 141 42.08 46.31 8.37
C ASP A 141 43.32 46.81 7.59
N LEU A 142 43.50 46.40 6.32
CA LEU A 142 44.60 46.88 5.46
C LEU A 142 44.46 48.35 5.07
N GLN A 143 43.24 48.82 4.81
CA GLN A 143 42.98 50.24 4.53
C GLN A 143 43.29 51.12 5.74
N ASP A 144 42.86 50.71 6.95
CA ASP A 144 43.16 51.42 8.20
C ASP A 144 44.67 51.49 8.49
N ILE A 145 45.42 50.42 8.19
CA ILE A 145 46.89 50.39 8.29
C ILE A 145 47.51 51.44 7.36
N VAL A 146 47.08 51.46 6.10
CA VAL A 146 47.59 52.40 5.08
C VAL A 146 47.33 53.84 5.51
N GLU A 147 46.13 54.17 5.97
CA GLU A 147 45.80 55.52 6.43
C GLU A 147 46.63 55.96 7.62
N ARG A 148 46.81 55.08 8.62
CA ARG A 148 47.66 55.38 9.79
C ARG A 148 49.11 55.58 9.43
N LEU A 149 49.66 54.75 8.56
CA LEU A 149 51.02 54.95 8.07
C LEU A 149 51.12 56.30 7.37
N LYS A 150 50.21 56.64 6.45
CA LYS A 150 50.19 57.94 5.74
C LYS A 150 50.15 59.11 6.70
N PHE A 151 49.32 59.02 7.74
CA PHE A 151 49.23 60.04 8.79
C PHE A 151 50.57 60.25 9.50
N MET A 152 51.27 59.18 9.88
CA MET A 152 52.58 59.26 10.54
C MET A 152 53.70 59.85 9.66
N LYS A 153 53.61 59.66 8.33
CA LYS A 153 54.52 60.31 7.36
C LYS A 153 54.30 61.82 7.32
N ASN A 154 53.04 62.26 7.36
CA ASN A 154 52.70 63.67 7.29
C ASN A 154 53.10 64.44 8.58
N GLU A 155 53.07 63.76 9.72
CA GLU A 155 53.47 64.31 11.04
C GLU A 155 54.98 64.18 11.34
N ASN A 156 55.80 63.65 10.42
CA ASN A 156 57.26 63.48 10.57
C ASN A 156 57.70 62.65 11.82
N LEU A 157 56.86 61.70 12.25
CA LEU A 157 57.06 60.92 13.49
C LEU A 157 57.98 59.70 13.31
N LEU A 158 58.65 59.54 12.17
CA LEU A 158 59.46 58.36 11.83
C LEU A 158 60.96 58.70 11.89
N GLN A 159 61.76 57.80 12.49
CA GLN A 159 63.22 57.93 12.52
C GLN A 159 63.81 57.80 11.10
N GLU A 160 64.80 58.64 10.75
CA GLU A 160 65.42 58.70 9.40
C GLU A 160 65.93 57.35 8.88
N SER A 161 66.39 56.47 9.78
CA SER A 161 66.90 55.13 9.44
C SER A 161 65.88 54.19 8.80
N ASN A 162 64.57 54.47 8.93
CA ASN A 162 63.50 53.59 8.46
C ASN A 162 62.74 54.12 7.22
N SER A 163 63.13 55.27 6.65
CA SER A 163 62.33 55.95 5.62
C SER A 163 62.17 55.16 4.32
N VAL A 164 63.22 54.44 3.90
CA VAL A 164 63.22 53.61 2.67
C VAL A 164 62.33 52.39 2.83
N LEU A 165 62.42 51.71 3.99
CA LEU A 165 61.61 50.52 4.29
C LEU A 165 60.13 50.90 4.42
N TYR A 166 59.83 52.05 5.03
CA TYR A 166 58.48 52.58 5.15
C TYR A 166 57.85 52.85 3.76
N ALA A 167 58.57 53.52 2.86
CA ALA A 167 58.04 53.84 1.53
C ALA A 167 57.71 52.57 0.73
N LYS A 168 58.60 51.57 0.79
CA LYS A 168 58.39 50.26 0.16
C LYS A 168 57.14 49.55 0.70
N ARG A 169 56.93 49.57 2.02
CA ARG A 169 55.77 48.89 2.63
C ARG A 169 54.46 49.58 2.34
N LEU A 170 54.44 50.90 2.26
CA LEU A 170 53.25 51.65 1.87
C LEU A 170 52.82 51.29 0.45
N GLU A 171 53.76 51.20 -0.50
CA GLU A 171 53.50 50.82 -1.89
C GLU A 171 52.97 49.38 -2.02
N GLU A 172 53.58 48.42 -1.31
CA GLU A 172 53.12 47.03 -1.28
C GLU A 172 51.69 46.89 -0.71
N LEU A 173 51.39 47.61 0.38
CA LEU A 173 50.07 47.62 1.00
C LEU A 173 49.00 48.20 0.06
N GLU A 174 49.29 49.32 -0.61
CA GLU A 174 48.39 49.93 -1.60
C GLU A 174 48.20 49.06 -2.85
N GLY A 175 49.19 48.25 -3.21
CA GLY A 175 49.08 47.23 -4.25
C GLY A 175 48.09 46.13 -3.87
N ILE A 176 48.21 45.59 -2.65
CA ILE A 176 47.31 44.53 -2.16
C ILE A 176 45.86 45.03 -2.04
N VAL A 177 45.64 46.25 -1.52
CA VAL A 177 44.29 46.83 -1.43
C VAL A 177 43.63 46.94 -2.81
N ARG A 178 44.39 47.31 -3.85
CA ARG A 178 43.88 47.38 -5.24
C ARG A 178 43.53 46.00 -5.82
N GLU A 179 44.33 44.97 -5.54
CA GLU A 179 44.01 43.60 -5.96
C GLU A 179 42.68 43.12 -5.36
N TYR A 180 42.48 43.30 -4.06
CA TYR A 180 41.22 42.90 -3.39
C TYR A 180 40.01 43.68 -3.91
N GLN A 181 40.16 44.96 -4.27
CA GLN A 181 39.09 45.76 -4.86
C GLN A 181 38.73 45.31 -6.29
N ASN A 182 39.71 44.90 -7.09
CA ASN A 182 39.48 44.40 -8.45
C ASN A 182 38.83 43.00 -8.47
N ASP A 183 39.26 42.10 -7.57
CA ASP A 183 38.68 40.76 -7.43
C ASP A 183 37.20 40.80 -7.00
N GLU A 184 36.82 41.82 -6.21
CA GLU A 184 35.44 42.04 -5.76
C GLU A 184 34.53 42.58 -6.90
N GLU A 185 35.06 43.40 -7.82
CA GLU A 185 34.31 43.89 -8.99
C GLU A 185 34.12 42.81 -10.07
N GLU A 186 35.17 42.05 -10.43
CA GLU A 186 35.06 40.96 -11.43
C GLU A 186 34.16 39.81 -10.95
N SER A 187 34.27 39.44 -9.67
CA SER A 187 33.46 38.36 -9.08
C SER A 187 31.99 38.79 -8.94
N ASN A 188 31.71 40.04 -8.55
CA ASN A 188 30.35 40.56 -8.48
C ASN A 188 29.70 40.78 -9.86
N GLN A 189 30.47 41.16 -10.88
CA GLN A 189 29.95 41.34 -12.24
C GLN A 189 29.61 39.99 -12.88
N SER A 190 30.47 38.97 -12.74
CA SER A 190 30.20 37.59 -13.17
C SER A 190 29.00 36.98 -12.43
N LEU A 191 28.87 37.22 -11.12
CA LEU A 191 27.76 36.69 -10.33
C LEU A 191 26.44 37.39 -10.67
N ARG A 192 26.44 38.72 -10.91
CA ARG A 192 25.26 39.48 -11.35
C ARG A 192 24.77 39.04 -12.72
N GLU A 193 25.68 38.75 -13.64
CA GLU A 193 25.34 38.29 -14.99
C GLU A 193 24.78 36.86 -14.97
N LYS A 194 25.34 35.97 -14.14
CA LYS A 194 24.84 34.60 -13.93
C LYS A 194 23.50 34.51 -13.20
N THR A 195 23.18 35.49 -12.36
CA THR A 195 21.93 35.55 -11.58
C THR A 195 20.84 36.42 -12.22
N ARG A 196 21.12 37.12 -13.32
CA ARG A 196 20.14 37.89 -14.10
C ARG A 196 19.05 36.97 -14.65
N ILE A 197 17.79 37.36 -14.45
CA ILE A 197 16.62 36.70 -15.06
C ILE A 197 16.58 37.02 -16.55
N LEU A 198 16.44 36.00 -17.38
CA LEU A 198 16.37 36.12 -18.84
C LEU A 198 14.95 36.45 -19.31
N THR A 199 14.84 37.19 -20.40
CA THR A 199 13.56 37.44 -21.08
C THR A 199 13.15 36.23 -21.93
N GLN A 200 11.87 36.17 -22.32
CA GLN A 200 11.38 35.08 -23.17
C GLN A 200 12.03 35.08 -24.57
N GLU A 201 12.34 36.25 -25.12
CA GLU A 201 13.07 36.36 -26.40
C GLU A 201 14.48 35.79 -26.29
N GLU A 202 15.21 36.11 -25.21
CA GLU A 202 16.55 35.56 -24.96
C GLU A 202 16.53 34.03 -24.77
N ILE A 203 15.47 33.48 -24.18
CA ILE A 203 15.28 32.03 -24.06
C ILE A 203 15.00 31.45 -25.45
N ASN A 204 14.07 32.02 -26.22
CA ASN A 204 13.70 31.55 -27.56
C ASN A 204 14.90 31.49 -28.51
N ASP A 205 15.76 32.51 -28.50
CA ASP A 205 16.95 32.56 -29.33
C ASP A 205 17.95 31.44 -28.97
N LYS A 206 18.12 31.17 -27.67
CA LYS A 206 19.04 30.12 -27.17
C LYS A 206 18.53 28.71 -27.39
N VAL A 207 17.21 28.50 -27.50
CA VAL A 207 16.57 27.18 -27.66
C VAL A 207 16.16 26.88 -29.10
N LYS A 208 16.48 27.75 -30.07
CA LYS A 208 16.02 27.64 -31.47
C LYS A 208 16.31 26.29 -32.14
N PHE A 209 17.43 25.64 -31.81
CA PHE A 209 17.75 24.31 -32.35
C PHE A 209 16.82 23.19 -31.86
N LEU A 210 15.98 23.45 -30.85
CA LEU A 210 15.02 22.50 -30.28
C LEU A 210 13.62 22.64 -30.88
N GLU A 211 13.40 23.47 -31.90
CA GLU A 211 12.08 23.69 -32.54
C GLU A 211 11.23 22.41 -32.74
N PRO A 212 11.77 21.28 -33.24
CA PRO A 212 11.00 20.04 -33.41
C PRO A 212 10.49 19.40 -32.10
N TRP A 213 11.09 19.77 -30.98
CA TRP A 213 10.86 19.20 -29.65
C TRP A 213 10.07 20.13 -28.73
N ILE A 214 9.68 21.34 -29.21
CA ILE A 214 8.97 22.32 -28.39
C ILE A 214 7.47 22.00 -28.38
N TYR A 215 6.92 21.82 -27.18
CA TYR A 215 5.49 21.64 -26.94
C TYR A 215 4.94 22.79 -26.09
N LYS A 216 3.61 22.87 -26.01
CA LYS A 216 2.88 23.78 -25.13
C LYS A 216 2.41 23.02 -23.89
N GLN A 217 2.17 23.75 -22.80
CA GLN A 217 1.81 23.12 -21.52
C GLN A 217 0.47 22.38 -21.59
N PHE A 218 -0.48 22.86 -22.38
CA PHE A 218 -1.79 22.24 -22.54
C PHE A 218 -1.76 20.96 -23.38
N ASP A 219 -0.63 20.66 -24.04
CA ASP A 219 -0.41 19.37 -24.70
C ASP A 219 -0.16 18.25 -23.66
N PHE A 220 -0.08 18.58 -22.37
CA PHE A 220 0.14 17.64 -21.27
C PHE A 220 -0.87 17.78 -20.14
N ASP A 221 -1.56 16.68 -19.81
CA ASP A 221 -2.50 16.58 -18.70
C ASP A 221 -1.79 15.91 -17.51
N LEU A 222 -1.28 16.73 -16.58
CA LEU A 222 -0.54 16.26 -15.41
C LEU A 222 -1.49 15.58 -14.41
N LYS A 223 -1.19 14.35 -13.98
CA LYS A 223 -2.03 13.62 -13.03
C LYS A 223 -1.37 13.48 -11.66
N LYS A 224 -0.41 12.57 -11.55
CA LYS A 224 0.14 12.11 -10.26
C LYS A 224 1.62 12.45 -10.17
N VAL A 225 2.05 12.97 -9.02
CA VAL A 225 3.48 13.12 -8.74
C VAL A 225 4.10 11.75 -8.46
N ILE A 226 5.12 11.39 -9.23
CA ILE A 226 5.86 10.12 -9.13
C ILE A 226 7.29 10.29 -8.60
N GLY A 227 7.81 11.52 -8.57
CA GLY A 227 9.13 11.81 -8.02
C GLY A 227 9.23 13.25 -7.52
N HIS A 228 10.01 13.47 -6.46
CA HIS A 228 10.28 14.79 -5.90
C HIS A 228 11.79 15.04 -5.92
N GLY A 229 12.21 16.16 -6.49
CA GLY A 229 13.61 16.60 -6.52
C GLY A 229 13.78 17.99 -5.93
N ALA A 230 15.02 18.39 -5.66
CA ALA A 230 15.33 19.73 -5.16
C ALA A 230 14.93 20.84 -6.16
N PHE A 231 15.03 20.56 -7.46
CA PHE A 231 14.84 21.53 -8.54
C PHE A 231 13.59 21.29 -9.42
N ALA A 232 13.01 20.09 -9.35
CA ALA A 232 11.86 19.70 -10.16
C ALA A 232 11.04 18.63 -9.45
N ASP A 233 9.76 18.53 -9.81
CA ASP A 233 8.89 17.41 -9.45
C ASP A 233 8.53 16.64 -10.73
N VAL A 234 8.51 15.31 -10.66
CA VAL A 234 8.22 14.44 -11.81
C VAL A 234 6.79 13.96 -11.71
N TYR A 235 6.03 14.16 -12.79
CA TYR A 235 4.63 13.80 -12.91
C TYR A 235 4.44 12.68 -13.93
N TRP A 236 3.57 11.74 -13.59
CA TRP A 236 2.91 10.89 -14.56
C TRP A 236 1.82 11.69 -15.26
N SER A 237 1.84 11.71 -16.60
CA SER A 237 1.01 12.59 -17.40
C SER A 237 0.60 11.96 -18.72
N TYR A 238 -0.49 12.45 -19.30
CA TYR A 238 -0.85 12.15 -20.68
C TYR A 238 -0.40 13.27 -21.60
N GLN A 239 0.23 12.91 -22.71
CA GLN A 239 0.36 13.78 -23.87
C GLN A 239 -0.98 13.76 -24.62
N VAL A 240 -1.65 14.91 -24.64
CA VAL A 240 -2.95 15.12 -25.28
C VAL A 240 -2.67 15.86 -26.59
N SER A 241 -2.73 15.16 -27.72
CA SER A 241 -2.59 15.78 -29.05
C SER A 241 -3.92 15.74 -29.80
N ASP A 242 -4.14 16.67 -30.73
CA ASP A 242 -5.35 16.78 -31.55
C ASP A 242 -5.66 15.50 -32.39
N ASN A 243 -4.73 14.55 -32.49
CA ASN A 243 -4.79 13.37 -33.36
C ASN A 243 -5.03 12.02 -32.65
N MET A 244 -5.85 11.97 -31.58
CA MET A 244 -6.35 10.72 -30.96
C MET A 244 -5.31 9.73 -30.40
N ASN A 245 -4.00 9.99 -30.53
CA ASN A 245 -2.91 9.14 -30.04
C ASN A 245 -2.37 9.69 -28.73
N ASN A 246 -3.12 9.48 -27.65
CA ASN A 246 -2.69 9.83 -26.31
C ASN A 246 -1.58 8.87 -25.85
N ARG A 247 -0.43 9.41 -25.43
CA ARG A 247 0.72 8.66 -24.92
C ARG A 247 0.95 9.00 -23.45
N ILE A 248 1.36 8.01 -22.67
CA ILE A 248 1.78 8.21 -21.28
C ILE A 248 3.23 8.70 -21.27
N VAL A 249 3.46 9.80 -20.57
CA VAL A 249 4.75 10.48 -20.47
C VAL A 249 5.11 10.78 -19.02
N ALA A 250 6.41 10.90 -18.75
CA ALA A 250 6.94 11.45 -17.51
C ALA A 250 7.32 12.91 -17.74
N VAL A 251 6.67 13.82 -17.01
CA VAL A 251 6.89 15.27 -17.09
C VAL A 251 7.68 15.72 -15.87
N LYS A 252 8.96 16.07 -16.07
CA LYS A 252 9.79 16.73 -15.06
C LYS A 252 9.49 18.23 -15.08
N LYS A 253 8.63 18.66 -14.17
CA LYS A 253 8.22 20.06 -13.99
C LYS A 253 9.22 20.79 -13.13
N MET A 254 9.89 21.78 -13.72
CA MET A 254 10.85 22.62 -13.01
C MET A 254 10.13 23.49 -11.97
N LYS A 255 10.73 23.65 -10.79
CA LYS A 255 10.19 24.52 -9.71
C LYS A 255 10.42 26.01 -9.97
N ALA A 256 11.39 26.33 -10.83
CA ALA A 256 11.70 27.69 -11.21
C ALA A 256 10.58 28.28 -12.09
N ALA A 257 10.09 29.48 -11.71
CA ALA A 257 9.13 30.23 -12.51
C ALA A 257 9.78 31.03 -13.65
N HIS A 258 11.08 31.31 -13.52
CA HIS A 258 11.90 32.03 -14.49
C HIS A 258 13.29 31.41 -14.55
N PHE A 259 13.97 31.52 -15.69
CA PHE A 259 15.37 31.16 -15.80
C PHE A 259 16.28 32.35 -15.57
N THR A 260 17.28 32.15 -14.73
CA THR A 260 18.54 32.91 -14.77
C THR A 260 19.45 32.34 -15.84
N GLN A 261 20.49 33.08 -16.23
CA GLN A 261 21.53 32.55 -17.12
C GLN A 261 22.07 31.19 -16.66
N TYR A 262 22.42 31.06 -15.37
CA TYR A 262 22.92 29.81 -14.81
C TYR A 262 21.90 28.67 -14.84
N SER A 263 20.63 28.94 -14.50
CA SER A 263 19.61 27.90 -14.48
C SER A 263 19.14 27.49 -15.87
N LEU A 264 19.16 28.40 -16.86
CA LEU A 264 18.95 28.06 -18.27
C LEU A 264 20.09 27.19 -18.79
N GLU A 265 21.35 27.53 -18.51
CA GLU A 265 22.51 26.73 -18.92
C GLU A 265 22.43 25.30 -18.38
N MET A 266 22.02 25.13 -17.12
CA MET A 266 21.80 23.82 -16.51
C MET A 266 20.66 23.04 -17.18
N PHE A 267 19.53 23.71 -17.45
CA PHE A 267 18.39 23.13 -18.18
C PHE A 267 18.76 22.71 -19.61
N MET A 268 19.46 23.59 -20.32
CA MET A 268 19.91 23.37 -21.70
C MET A 268 20.92 22.26 -21.81
N ARG A 269 21.80 22.09 -20.83
CA ARG A 269 22.79 21.01 -20.83
C ARG A 269 22.13 19.63 -20.82
N GLU A 270 21.09 19.45 -20.02
CA GLU A 270 20.33 18.19 -19.98
C GLU A 270 19.63 17.93 -21.33
N ILE A 271 18.94 18.94 -21.88
CA ILE A 271 18.14 18.80 -23.11
C ILE A 271 19.01 18.65 -24.37
N THR A 272 20.14 19.36 -24.44
CA THR A 272 21.05 19.29 -25.60
C THR A 272 21.62 17.88 -25.77
N ILE A 273 21.88 17.19 -24.66
CA ILE A 273 22.30 15.80 -24.68
C ILE A 273 21.09 14.91 -24.99
N PHE A 274 19.99 15.01 -24.21
CA PHE A 274 18.77 14.19 -24.39
C PHE A 274 18.23 14.18 -25.83
N SER A 275 18.14 15.34 -26.48
CA SER A 275 17.61 15.50 -27.83
C SER A 275 18.45 14.86 -28.93
N LYS A 276 19.71 14.52 -28.66
CA LYS A 276 20.64 13.89 -29.61
C LYS A 276 20.82 12.39 -29.39
N MET A 277 20.38 11.87 -28.24
CA MET A 277 20.55 10.46 -27.92
C MET A 277 19.42 9.64 -28.53
N ASN A 278 19.77 8.60 -29.27
CA ASN A 278 18.83 7.61 -29.78
C ASN A 278 19.44 6.22 -29.62
N HIS A 279 19.03 5.50 -28.58
CA HIS A 279 19.52 4.16 -28.30
C HIS A 279 18.46 3.37 -27.52
N PRO A 280 18.22 2.06 -27.80
CA PRO A 280 17.15 1.30 -27.15
C PRO A 280 17.28 1.18 -25.63
N ALA A 281 18.49 1.29 -25.07
CA ALA A 281 18.73 1.29 -23.64
C ALA A 281 18.95 2.69 -23.02
N ILE A 282 18.62 3.78 -23.73
CA ILE A 282 18.59 5.15 -23.21
C ILE A 282 17.13 5.63 -23.14
N LEU A 283 16.78 6.40 -22.11
CA LEU A 283 15.43 6.94 -21.92
C LEU A 283 15.02 7.84 -23.10
N PRO A 284 13.93 7.52 -23.84
CA PRO A 284 13.50 8.32 -24.97
C PRO A 284 13.01 9.71 -24.56
N PHE A 285 13.57 10.73 -25.21
CA PHE A 285 13.14 12.12 -25.10
C PHE A 285 11.87 12.35 -25.93
N VAL A 286 10.90 13.08 -25.37
CA VAL A 286 9.64 13.41 -26.05
C VAL A 286 9.58 14.87 -26.41
N GLY A 287 10.01 15.76 -25.52
CA GLY A 287 9.99 17.20 -25.79
C GLY A 287 10.23 18.07 -24.58
N VAL A 288 10.09 19.38 -24.77
CA VAL A 288 10.35 20.43 -23.78
C VAL A 288 9.31 21.54 -23.90
N THR A 289 8.96 22.19 -22.78
CA THR A 289 8.28 23.50 -22.81
C THR A 289 9.27 24.61 -22.47
N ILE A 290 9.23 25.68 -23.26
CA ILE A 290 10.17 26.81 -23.15
C ILE A 290 9.51 28.06 -22.54
N THR A 291 8.26 27.94 -22.09
CA THR A 291 7.53 28.95 -21.31
C THR A 291 7.16 28.36 -19.94
N PRO A 292 7.00 29.18 -18.89
CA PRO A 292 6.64 28.66 -17.57
C PRO A 292 5.18 28.18 -17.53
N PRO A 293 4.88 27.09 -16.81
CA PRO A 293 5.83 26.17 -16.18
C PRO A 293 6.67 25.37 -17.20
N PHE A 294 7.98 25.28 -16.93
CA PHE A 294 8.95 24.60 -17.79
C PHE A 294 8.97 23.08 -17.53
N TYR A 295 8.91 22.30 -18.59
CA TYR A 295 8.80 20.84 -18.58
C TYR A 295 9.92 20.22 -19.41
N ILE A 296 10.53 19.15 -18.89
CA ILE A 296 11.27 18.18 -19.68
C ILE A 296 10.40 16.92 -19.74
N VAL A 297 10.08 16.46 -20.95
CA VAL A 297 9.12 15.38 -21.19
C VAL A 297 9.86 14.19 -21.78
N THR A 298 9.66 13.03 -21.17
CA THR A 298 10.23 11.75 -21.57
C THR A 298 9.14 10.68 -21.61
N GLU A 299 9.43 9.55 -22.24
CA GLU A 299 8.55 8.40 -22.13
C GLU A 299 8.44 7.92 -20.68
N PHE A 300 7.24 7.57 -20.26
CA PHE A 300 7.06 6.98 -18.94
C PHE A 300 7.54 5.53 -18.91
N MET A 301 8.26 5.16 -17.85
CA MET A 301 8.82 3.82 -17.65
C MET A 301 8.04 3.08 -16.57
N GLU A 302 7.27 2.07 -16.96
CA GLU A 302 6.31 1.38 -16.08
C GLU A 302 6.96 0.58 -14.94
N GLY A 303 8.16 0.05 -15.17
CA GLY A 303 8.94 -0.68 -14.17
C GLY A 303 9.60 0.23 -13.12
N GLY A 304 9.49 1.55 -13.27
CA GLY A 304 10.10 2.53 -12.35
C GLY A 304 11.63 2.49 -12.39
N CYS A 305 12.29 2.94 -11.32
CA CYS A 305 13.75 2.85 -11.23
C CYS A 305 14.20 1.46 -10.75
N LEU A 306 15.34 1.01 -11.29
CA LEU A 306 15.96 -0.28 -10.97
C LEU A 306 16.21 -0.43 -9.47
N TYR A 307 16.58 0.65 -8.77
CA TYR A 307 16.77 0.62 -7.32
C TYR A 307 15.53 0.10 -6.58
N ASN A 308 14.35 0.67 -6.84
CA ASN A 308 13.12 0.22 -6.18
C ASN A 308 12.77 -1.22 -6.60
N ARG A 309 12.94 -1.54 -7.89
CA ARG A 309 12.68 -2.88 -8.43
C ARG A 309 13.50 -3.98 -7.75
N LEU A 310 14.71 -3.68 -7.27
CA LEU A 310 15.57 -4.62 -6.55
C LEU A 310 15.30 -4.72 -5.04
N HIS A 311 14.72 -3.68 -4.43
CA HIS A 311 14.64 -3.52 -2.97
C HIS A 311 13.21 -3.51 -2.39
N ASP A 312 12.17 -3.45 -3.22
CA ASP A 312 10.76 -3.49 -2.80
C ASP A 312 10.30 -4.89 -2.31
N ASN A 313 9.08 -4.99 -1.80
CA ASN A 313 8.49 -6.22 -1.23
C ASN A 313 8.46 -7.43 -2.18
N GLN A 314 8.47 -7.19 -3.50
CA GLN A 314 8.55 -8.22 -4.53
C GLN A 314 9.73 -7.91 -5.47
N PRO A 315 10.97 -8.15 -5.00
CA PRO A 315 12.15 -7.72 -5.71
C PRO A 315 12.36 -8.56 -6.98
N LEU A 316 12.89 -7.94 -8.04
CA LEU A 316 13.31 -8.66 -9.24
C LEU A 316 14.51 -9.55 -8.91
N ARG A 317 14.35 -10.87 -9.11
CA ARG A 317 15.39 -11.87 -8.86
C ARG A 317 15.61 -12.81 -10.05
N ASP A 318 14.92 -12.60 -11.16
CA ASP A 318 15.07 -13.41 -12.38
C ASP A 318 16.47 -13.20 -12.99
N PRO A 319 17.34 -14.23 -13.04
CA PRO A 319 18.71 -14.09 -13.52
C PRO A 319 18.80 -13.63 -14.99
N THR A 320 17.83 -14.01 -15.82
CA THR A 320 17.75 -13.63 -17.23
C THR A 320 17.52 -12.13 -17.35
N LYS A 321 16.53 -11.60 -16.62
CA LYS A 321 16.24 -10.16 -16.58
C LYS A 321 17.40 -9.34 -16.00
N LEU A 322 18.05 -9.82 -14.94
CA LEU A 322 19.23 -9.17 -14.37
C LEU A 322 20.39 -9.12 -15.39
N THR A 323 20.58 -10.19 -16.18
CA THR A 323 21.59 -10.24 -17.25
C THR A 323 21.25 -9.26 -18.39
N ILE A 324 19.99 -9.21 -18.82
CA ILE A 324 19.48 -8.25 -19.81
C ILE A 324 19.72 -6.80 -19.35
N ILE A 325 19.44 -6.49 -18.08
CA ILE A 325 19.68 -5.18 -17.49
C ILE A 325 21.17 -4.82 -17.53
N ALA A 326 22.03 -5.75 -17.14
CA ALA A 326 23.48 -5.54 -17.17
C ALA A 326 23.99 -5.25 -18.60
N ILE A 327 23.56 -6.04 -19.59
CA ILE A 327 23.92 -5.88 -21.00
C ILE A 327 23.40 -4.54 -21.54
N GLY A 328 22.12 -4.23 -21.34
CA GLY A 328 21.51 -3.01 -21.86
C GLY A 328 22.16 -1.75 -21.31
N VAL A 329 22.48 -1.72 -20.01
CA VAL A 329 23.23 -0.59 -19.42
C VAL A 329 24.65 -0.49 -20.00
N ALA A 330 25.34 -1.62 -20.21
CA ALA A 330 26.68 -1.60 -20.82
C ALA A 330 26.64 -1.03 -22.25
N HIS A 331 25.65 -1.43 -23.06
CA HIS A 331 25.43 -0.89 -24.41
C HIS A 331 25.08 0.59 -24.42
N ALA A 332 24.19 1.04 -23.53
CA ALA A 332 23.88 2.46 -23.40
C ALA A 332 25.12 3.30 -23.07
N MET A 333 25.97 2.80 -22.16
CA MET A 333 27.20 3.50 -21.77
C MET A 333 28.27 3.45 -22.87
N LYS A 334 28.42 2.32 -23.58
CA LYS A 334 29.24 2.21 -24.79
C LYS A 334 28.81 3.26 -25.82
N TYR A 335 27.52 3.37 -26.09
CA TYR A 335 26.97 4.37 -27.01
C TYR A 335 27.31 5.79 -26.55
N LEU A 336 27.05 6.15 -25.28
CA LEU A 336 27.37 7.47 -24.74
C LEU A 336 28.87 7.82 -24.86
N HIS A 337 29.73 6.88 -24.48
CA HIS A 337 31.19 7.07 -24.54
C HIS A 337 31.68 7.21 -25.99
N SER A 338 31.08 6.50 -26.95
CA SER A 338 31.38 6.66 -28.39
C SER A 338 31.03 8.04 -28.93
N GLN A 339 30.02 8.69 -28.34
CA GLN A 339 29.64 10.08 -28.65
C GLN A 339 30.46 11.11 -27.86
N GLY A 340 31.50 10.66 -27.14
CA GLY A 340 32.36 11.52 -26.31
C GLY A 340 31.67 12.06 -25.06
N ILE A 341 30.59 11.42 -24.57
CA ILE A 341 29.80 11.86 -23.43
C ILE A 341 30.09 10.96 -22.22
N VAL A 342 30.49 11.56 -21.09
CA VAL A 342 30.65 10.86 -19.81
C VAL A 342 29.42 11.09 -18.94
N HIS A 343 28.83 10.02 -18.37
CA HIS A 343 27.56 10.08 -17.64
C HIS A 343 27.69 10.77 -16.28
N ARG A 344 28.67 10.34 -15.46
CA ARG A 344 29.08 10.85 -14.14
C ARG A 344 28.18 10.56 -12.94
N ASP A 345 26.94 10.16 -13.15
CA ASP A 345 26.03 9.75 -12.07
C ASP A 345 25.32 8.42 -12.39
N LEU A 346 26.07 7.44 -12.91
CA LEU A 346 25.51 6.11 -13.19
C LEU A 346 25.22 5.37 -11.88
N LYS A 347 23.96 5.01 -11.65
CA LYS A 347 23.49 4.27 -10.47
C LYS A 347 22.12 3.65 -10.75
N SER A 348 21.71 2.68 -9.94
CA SER A 348 20.40 2.02 -10.09
C SER A 348 19.19 2.94 -9.93
N LEU A 349 19.33 4.11 -9.30
CA LEU A 349 18.28 5.15 -9.28
C LEU A 349 18.09 5.84 -10.65
N ASN A 350 19.13 5.85 -11.48
CA ASN A 350 19.17 6.50 -12.81
C ASN A 350 19.10 5.48 -13.96
N VAL A 351 18.69 4.24 -13.66
CA VAL A 351 18.30 3.24 -14.66
C VAL A 351 16.81 2.99 -14.45
N LEU A 352 15.99 3.39 -15.42
CA LEU A 352 14.57 3.10 -15.43
C LEU A 352 14.31 1.79 -16.16
N LEU A 353 13.16 1.17 -15.89
CA LEU A 353 12.75 -0.09 -16.49
C LEU A 353 11.42 0.09 -17.22
N ASP A 354 11.33 -0.39 -18.45
CA ASP A 354 10.05 -0.44 -19.17
C ASP A 354 9.16 -1.59 -18.68
N ALA A 355 8.00 -1.76 -19.31
CA ALA A 355 7.04 -2.83 -19.00
C ALA A 355 7.61 -4.27 -19.06
N ASN A 356 8.72 -4.51 -19.77
CA ASN A 356 9.37 -5.83 -19.87
C ASN A 356 10.59 -5.96 -18.96
N ASP A 357 10.79 -5.03 -18.02
CA ASP A 357 12.01 -4.87 -17.23
C ASP A 357 13.27 -4.62 -18.09
N PHE A 358 13.14 -4.04 -19.29
CA PHE A 358 14.31 -3.63 -20.08
C PHE A 358 14.86 -2.28 -19.61
N PRO A 359 16.19 -2.12 -19.49
CA PRO A 359 16.82 -0.93 -18.92
C PRO A 359 16.79 0.28 -19.86
N LYS A 360 16.59 1.45 -19.26
CA LYS A 360 16.72 2.77 -19.89
C LYS A 360 17.56 3.67 -18.99
N VAL A 361 18.80 3.96 -19.38
CA VAL A 361 19.67 4.90 -18.66
C VAL A 361 19.10 6.31 -18.83
N CYS A 362 19.02 7.06 -17.72
CA CYS A 362 18.47 8.41 -17.68
C CYS A 362 19.33 9.37 -16.82
N ASP A 363 18.92 10.64 -16.75
CA ASP A 363 19.52 11.71 -15.95
C ASP A 363 20.94 12.15 -16.39
N PHE A 364 20.99 12.86 -17.51
CA PHE A 364 22.21 13.47 -18.06
C PHE A 364 22.50 14.87 -17.48
N GLY A 365 21.81 15.27 -16.40
CA GLY A 365 21.99 16.60 -15.78
C GLY A 365 23.43 16.86 -15.32
N MET A 366 24.19 15.79 -15.07
CA MET A 366 25.61 15.85 -14.71
C MET A 366 26.57 15.45 -15.82
N SER A 367 26.07 14.99 -16.97
CA SER A 367 26.90 14.52 -18.08
C SER A 367 27.61 15.67 -18.80
N ARG A 368 28.78 15.41 -19.40
CA ARG A 368 29.53 16.38 -20.22
C ARG A 368 30.12 15.71 -21.44
N THR A 369 30.18 16.47 -22.54
CA THR A 369 31.07 16.18 -23.67
C THR A 369 32.51 16.38 -23.22
N LEU A 370 33.40 15.48 -23.61
CA LEU A 370 34.84 15.63 -23.41
C LEU A 370 35.33 16.90 -24.17
N PRO A 371 36.01 17.85 -23.51
CA PRO A 371 36.57 19.01 -24.20
C PRO A 371 37.76 18.57 -25.06
N GLU A 372 37.87 19.11 -26.28
CA GLU A 372 38.95 18.81 -27.26
C GLU A 372 40.37 19.06 -26.70
N ASN A 373 40.49 19.81 -25.61
CA ASN A 373 41.78 20.27 -25.04
C ASN A 373 42.08 19.71 -23.63
N GLY A 374 41.27 18.79 -23.09
CA GLY A 374 41.55 18.14 -21.80
C GLY A 374 41.49 19.07 -20.56
N GLU A 375 40.67 20.13 -20.59
CA GLU A 375 40.52 21.06 -19.45
C GLU A 375 39.83 20.46 -18.21
N LEU A 376 40.16 21.06 -17.06
CA LEU A 376 39.88 20.63 -15.67
C LEU A 376 38.39 20.40 -15.37
N MET A 377 38.07 19.28 -14.70
CA MET A 377 36.72 18.92 -14.26
C MET A 377 36.62 19.06 -12.73
N SER A 378 35.82 20.01 -12.21
CA SER A 378 35.62 20.21 -10.77
C SER A 378 34.78 19.09 -10.14
N GLY A 379 35.29 18.50 -9.05
CA GLY A 379 34.67 17.38 -8.34
C GLY A 379 33.83 17.83 -7.16
N SER A 380 32.51 17.88 -7.34
CA SER A 380 31.50 17.97 -6.27
C SER A 380 30.12 17.49 -6.75
N VAL A 381 29.98 16.30 -7.34
CA VAL A 381 28.63 15.76 -7.64
C VAL A 381 28.59 14.23 -7.58
N GLY A 382 27.52 13.68 -6.98
CA GLY A 382 27.15 12.27 -7.05
C GLY A 382 26.60 11.72 -5.73
N THR A 383 25.93 10.56 -5.79
CA THR A 383 25.58 9.76 -4.60
C THR A 383 26.80 8.92 -4.21
N VAL A 384 27.45 9.23 -3.09
CA VAL A 384 28.82 8.80 -2.76
C VAL A 384 29.06 7.28 -2.78
N GLN A 385 28.01 6.48 -2.63
CA GLN A 385 28.05 5.02 -2.61
C GLN A 385 28.43 4.41 -3.96
N TRP A 386 28.17 5.09 -5.09
CA TRP A 386 28.51 4.63 -6.45
C TRP A 386 29.72 5.38 -7.05
N MET A 387 30.27 6.38 -6.35
CA MET A 387 31.34 7.23 -6.88
C MET A 387 32.71 6.54 -6.83
N ALA A 388 33.49 6.73 -7.89
CA ALA A 388 34.86 6.24 -7.95
C ALA A 388 35.81 6.99 -6.99
N PRO A 389 36.88 6.35 -6.49
CA PRO A 389 37.81 6.96 -5.54
C PRO A 389 38.41 8.28 -6.03
N GLU A 390 38.80 8.36 -7.30
CA GLU A 390 39.38 9.57 -7.91
C GLU A 390 38.35 10.72 -7.97
N VAL A 391 37.06 10.41 -8.17
CA VAL A 391 35.98 11.40 -8.16
C VAL A 391 35.74 11.92 -6.74
N LEU A 392 35.80 11.04 -5.74
CA LEU A 392 35.67 11.40 -4.31
C LEU A 392 36.84 12.24 -3.78
N LYS A 393 38.03 12.13 -4.40
CA LYS A 393 39.20 12.98 -4.10
C LYS A 393 39.19 14.29 -4.87
N SER A 394 38.20 14.51 -5.74
CA SER A 394 38.17 15.62 -6.69
C SER A 394 39.43 15.67 -7.59
N GLU A 395 39.98 14.49 -7.92
CA GLU A 395 41.10 14.33 -8.85
C GLU A 395 40.61 14.32 -10.32
N ARG A 396 41.54 14.37 -11.28
CA ARG A 396 41.19 14.21 -12.71
C ARG A 396 40.66 12.80 -12.96
N TYR A 397 39.55 12.68 -13.68
CA TYR A 397 38.95 11.40 -14.02
C TYR A 397 38.51 11.37 -15.49
N THR A 398 38.40 10.16 -16.04
CA THR A 398 37.98 9.88 -17.41
C THR A 398 36.65 9.13 -17.41
N GLU A 399 36.22 8.61 -18.55
CA GLU A 399 35.06 7.73 -18.69
C GLU A 399 35.16 6.45 -17.84
N LYS A 400 36.37 6.10 -17.35
CA LYS A 400 36.64 5.02 -16.39
C LYS A 400 35.97 5.21 -15.02
N ALA A 401 35.55 6.43 -14.69
CA ALA A 401 34.73 6.66 -13.50
C ALA A 401 33.34 6.00 -13.62
N ASP A 402 32.73 6.05 -14.80
CA ASP A 402 31.43 5.39 -15.06
C ASP A 402 31.56 3.87 -14.97
N VAL A 403 32.71 3.31 -15.35
CA VAL A 403 33.00 1.87 -15.25
C VAL A 403 33.03 1.41 -13.78
N TYR A 404 33.61 2.22 -12.88
CA TYR A 404 33.56 1.94 -11.44
C TYR A 404 32.12 1.92 -10.93
N SER A 405 31.33 2.94 -11.30
CA SER A 405 29.92 3.03 -10.91
C SER A 405 29.10 1.87 -11.45
N TYR A 406 29.38 1.41 -12.68
CA TYR A 406 28.81 0.20 -13.25
C TYR A 406 29.21 -1.06 -12.47
N GLY A 407 30.44 -1.17 -11.98
CA GLY A 407 30.86 -2.26 -11.09
C GLY A 407 30.04 -2.33 -9.80
N VAL A 408 29.73 -1.17 -9.19
CA VAL A 408 28.84 -1.10 -8.01
C VAL A 408 27.40 -1.47 -8.38
N LEU A 409 26.90 -1.06 -9.55
CA LEU A 409 25.59 -1.43 -10.07
C LEU A 409 25.48 -2.95 -10.31
N LEU A 410 26.50 -3.58 -10.90
CA LEU A 410 26.54 -5.04 -11.07
C LEU A 410 26.53 -5.79 -9.73
N TRP A 411 27.22 -5.25 -8.71
CA TRP A 411 27.16 -5.79 -7.35
C TRP A 411 25.75 -5.70 -6.76
N GLU A 412 25.06 -4.59 -7.00
CA GLU A 412 23.69 -4.38 -6.56
C GLU A 412 22.71 -5.32 -7.28
N LEU A 413 22.89 -5.58 -8.59
CA LEU A 413 22.13 -6.62 -9.32
C LEU A 413 22.37 -8.02 -8.74
N LEU A 414 23.61 -8.34 -8.38
CA LEU A 414 23.99 -9.67 -7.86
C LEU A 414 23.41 -9.94 -6.47
N THR A 415 23.40 -8.94 -5.62
CA THR A 415 23.01 -9.08 -4.21
C THR A 415 21.56 -8.68 -3.96
N GLY A 416 21.03 -7.75 -4.79
CA GLY A 416 19.85 -6.94 -4.51
C GLY A 416 19.84 -6.37 -3.10
N ASP A 417 21.02 -5.92 -2.64
CA ASP A 417 21.22 -5.18 -1.41
C ASP A 417 21.82 -3.80 -1.72
N SER A 418 21.62 -2.85 -0.80
CA SER A 418 22.04 -1.47 -0.99
C SER A 418 23.54 -1.29 -0.71
N PRO A 419 24.31 -0.60 -1.58
CA PRO A 419 25.76 -0.46 -1.41
C PRO A 419 26.11 0.29 -0.13
N PHE A 420 27.05 -0.27 0.64
CA PHE A 420 27.48 0.26 1.94
C PHE A 420 26.33 0.48 2.96
N LYS A 421 25.33 -0.40 2.93
CA LYS A 421 24.20 -0.38 3.88
C LYS A 421 24.65 -0.11 5.32
N LYS A 422 23.96 0.82 6.00
CA LYS A 422 24.23 1.30 7.37
C LYS A 422 25.42 2.27 7.52
N MET A 423 26.05 2.73 6.44
CA MET A 423 27.07 3.78 6.48
C MET A 423 26.49 5.10 5.98
N ARG A 424 26.82 6.22 6.63
CA ARG A 424 26.51 7.58 6.14
C ARG A 424 27.52 7.99 5.07
N ASP A 425 27.17 8.96 4.23
CA ASP A 425 27.98 9.40 3.10
C ASP A 425 29.45 9.66 3.45
N VAL A 426 29.70 10.45 4.50
CA VAL A 426 31.06 10.75 4.99
C VAL A 426 31.82 9.48 5.40
N GLN A 427 31.14 8.50 5.98
CA GLN A 427 31.76 7.23 6.37
C GLN A 427 32.12 6.37 5.15
N VAL A 428 31.29 6.40 4.11
CA VAL A 428 31.57 5.74 2.83
C VAL A 428 32.79 6.38 2.18
N THR A 429 32.83 7.71 2.06
CA THR A 429 33.98 8.44 1.53
C THR A 429 35.27 8.08 2.28
N ILE A 430 35.26 8.10 3.61
CA ILE A 430 36.44 7.73 4.42
C ILE A 430 36.82 6.26 4.19
N ALA A 431 35.87 5.34 4.14
CA ALA A 431 36.17 3.92 3.99
C ALA A 431 36.75 3.58 2.60
N VAL A 432 36.17 4.17 1.54
CA VAL A 432 36.65 4.00 0.16
C VAL A 432 38.04 4.63 -0.01
N LEU A 433 38.26 5.85 0.50
CA LEU A 433 39.53 6.56 0.33
C LEU A 433 40.66 6.04 1.23
N SER A 434 40.37 5.77 2.51
CA SER A 434 41.40 5.45 3.50
C SER A 434 41.64 3.95 3.69
N SER A 435 40.65 3.11 3.39
CA SER A 435 40.72 1.65 3.60
C SER A 435 40.51 0.85 2.31
N ASN A 436 40.37 1.53 1.17
CA ASN A 436 40.02 0.92 -0.11
C ASN A 436 38.80 -0.01 -0.02
N ALA A 437 37.82 0.35 0.83
CA ALA A 437 36.67 -0.50 1.07
C ALA A 437 35.81 -0.65 -0.20
N ARG A 438 35.15 -1.81 -0.34
CA ARG A 438 34.15 -2.12 -1.36
C ARG A 438 32.92 -2.74 -0.71
N PRO A 439 31.73 -2.69 -1.35
CA PRO A 439 30.58 -3.45 -0.91
C PRO A 439 30.90 -4.93 -0.70
N MET A 440 30.33 -5.54 0.34
CA MET A 440 30.66 -6.90 0.74
C MET A 440 30.16 -7.90 -0.31
N MET A 441 31.05 -8.72 -0.86
CA MET A 441 30.68 -9.78 -1.80
C MET A 441 30.01 -10.96 -1.08
N PRO A 442 29.06 -11.65 -1.71
CA PRO A 442 28.51 -12.90 -1.18
C PRO A 442 29.61 -13.98 -1.01
N PRO A 443 29.48 -14.88 -0.04
CA PRO A 443 30.52 -15.88 0.31
C PRO A 443 30.83 -16.87 -0.82
N ASN A 444 29.89 -17.08 -1.75
CA ASN A 444 30.09 -17.89 -2.96
C ASN A 444 30.15 -16.99 -4.19
N PRO A 445 31.35 -16.59 -4.67
CA PRO A 445 31.48 -15.68 -5.79
C PRO A 445 31.07 -16.36 -7.10
N SER A 446 30.00 -15.85 -7.72
CA SER A 446 29.54 -16.21 -9.06
C SER A 446 30.53 -15.75 -10.15
N ARG A 447 30.36 -16.19 -11.40
CA ARG A 447 31.23 -15.80 -12.52
C ARG A 447 31.27 -14.27 -12.71
N ILE A 448 30.13 -13.59 -12.62
CA ILE A 448 30.02 -12.12 -12.69
C ILE A 448 30.82 -11.37 -11.60
N SER A 449 31.15 -12.05 -10.48
CA SER A 449 31.97 -11.47 -9.40
C SER A 449 33.37 -11.06 -9.85
N LYS A 450 33.91 -11.71 -10.89
CA LYS A 450 35.21 -11.35 -11.48
C LYS A 450 35.10 -10.02 -12.22
N LEU A 451 34.05 -9.84 -13.03
CA LEU A 451 33.82 -8.60 -13.77
C LEU A 451 33.60 -7.43 -12.81
N ILE A 452 32.76 -7.61 -11.79
CA ILE A 452 32.55 -6.61 -10.72
C ILE A 452 33.89 -6.13 -10.15
N LYS A 453 34.78 -7.08 -9.83
CA LYS A 453 36.09 -6.79 -9.22
C LYS A 453 37.02 -5.97 -10.11
N ILE A 454 36.99 -6.22 -11.41
CA ILE A 454 37.83 -5.48 -12.37
C ILE A 454 37.21 -4.10 -12.64
N CYS A 455 35.88 -4.00 -12.75
CA CYS A 455 35.19 -2.74 -13.00
C CYS A 455 35.41 -1.71 -11.87
N TRP A 456 35.42 -2.14 -10.60
CA TRP A 456 35.61 -1.24 -9.44
C TRP A 456 37.05 -1.22 -8.89
N ASP A 457 38.06 -1.56 -9.71
CA ASP A 457 39.47 -1.49 -9.30
C ASP A 457 39.84 -0.06 -8.85
N THR A 458 40.74 0.03 -7.88
CA THR A 458 41.22 1.32 -7.37
C THR A 458 41.94 2.11 -8.44
N ASP A 459 42.67 1.42 -9.32
CA ASP A 459 43.39 1.98 -10.44
C ASP A 459 42.46 2.11 -11.66
N PRO A 460 42.15 3.34 -12.14
CA PRO A 460 41.27 3.56 -13.28
C PRO A 460 41.74 2.86 -14.56
N ASP A 461 43.05 2.73 -14.77
CA ASP A 461 43.63 2.16 -15.99
C ASP A 461 43.44 0.64 -16.09
N LYS A 462 43.17 -0.04 -14.96
CA LYS A 462 42.87 -1.47 -14.93
C LYS A 462 41.42 -1.80 -15.25
N ARG A 463 40.54 -0.80 -15.28
CA ARG A 463 39.12 -0.98 -15.54
C ARG A 463 38.91 -1.13 -17.06
N PRO A 464 38.15 -2.13 -17.54
CA PRO A 464 37.85 -2.28 -18.97
C PRO A 464 37.01 -1.11 -19.49
N ASP A 465 36.97 -0.90 -20.81
CA ASP A 465 35.97 -0.02 -21.42
C ASP A 465 34.62 -0.75 -21.59
N PHE A 466 33.55 -0.01 -21.86
CA PHE A 466 32.22 -0.59 -22.03
C PHE A 466 32.09 -1.49 -23.28
N GLU A 467 32.92 -1.27 -24.31
CA GLU A 467 33.03 -2.15 -25.47
C GLU A 467 33.48 -3.56 -25.05
N THR A 468 34.53 -3.65 -24.24
CA THR A 468 35.06 -4.90 -23.71
C THR A 468 34.06 -5.54 -22.75
N ILE A 469 33.43 -4.75 -21.89
CA ILE A 469 32.40 -5.24 -20.95
C ILE A 469 31.22 -5.85 -21.71
N ALA A 470 30.69 -5.17 -22.73
CA ALA A 470 29.56 -5.65 -23.53
C ALA A 470 29.91 -7.01 -24.17
N LYS A 471 31.06 -7.13 -24.83
CA LYS A 471 31.54 -8.38 -25.44
C LYS A 471 31.66 -9.54 -24.44
N ILE A 472 32.15 -9.26 -23.23
CA ILE A 472 32.29 -10.27 -22.17
C ILE A 472 30.92 -10.77 -21.68
N LEU A 473 29.93 -9.89 -21.59
CA LEU A 473 28.57 -10.28 -21.18
C LEU A 473 27.84 -11.00 -22.32
N GLU A 474 28.03 -10.56 -23.55
CA GLU A 474 27.44 -11.16 -24.76
C GLU A 474 27.97 -12.55 -25.04
N SER A 475 29.25 -12.84 -24.77
CA SER A 475 29.83 -14.18 -25.01
C SER A 475 29.17 -15.29 -24.19
N GLY A 476 28.41 -14.94 -23.15
CA GLY A 476 27.77 -15.88 -22.24
C GLY A 476 28.75 -16.53 -21.25
N GLU A 477 30.02 -16.11 -21.24
CA GLU A 477 31.01 -16.64 -20.29
C GLU A 477 30.74 -16.17 -18.86
N LEU A 478 30.21 -14.95 -18.69
CA LEU A 478 29.88 -14.32 -17.41
C LEU A 478 28.42 -13.84 -17.37
N ASP A 479 27.51 -14.68 -16.88
CA ASP A 479 26.10 -14.35 -16.66
C ASP A 479 25.70 -14.44 -15.18
N PHE A 480 24.46 -14.05 -14.88
CA PHE A 480 23.86 -14.34 -13.58
C PHE A 480 23.41 -15.81 -13.55
N PRO A 481 23.69 -16.57 -12.47
CA PRO A 481 23.43 -18.01 -12.46
C PRO A 481 21.97 -18.38 -12.77
N GLY A 482 21.76 -19.20 -13.80
CA GLY A 482 20.43 -19.68 -14.20
C GLY A 482 19.72 -18.82 -15.25
N ALA A 483 20.43 -17.91 -15.92
CA ALA A 483 19.87 -17.11 -17.00
C ALA A 483 19.59 -17.95 -18.26
N ARG A 484 18.47 -17.68 -18.93
CA ARG A 484 18.11 -18.32 -20.21
C ARG A 484 18.79 -17.59 -21.37
N ARG A 485 19.53 -18.33 -22.19
CA ARG A 485 20.36 -17.74 -23.25
C ARG A 485 19.55 -17.18 -24.41
N GLU A 486 18.50 -17.88 -24.82
CA GLU A 486 17.61 -17.49 -25.93
C GLU A 486 17.01 -16.10 -25.72
N ASP A 487 16.47 -15.83 -24.52
CA ASP A 487 15.90 -14.53 -24.14
C ASP A 487 16.95 -13.40 -24.16
N ILE A 488 18.20 -13.70 -23.80
CA ILE A 488 19.30 -12.73 -23.80
C ILE A 488 19.72 -12.41 -25.24
N GLU A 489 19.82 -13.42 -26.09
CA GLU A 489 20.17 -13.26 -27.52
C GLU A 489 19.11 -12.44 -28.26
N ALA A 490 17.83 -12.69 -27.99
CA ALA A 490 16.73 -11.88 -28.53
C ALA A 490 16.87 -10.39 -28.14
N TYR A 491 17.27 -10.09 -26.90
CA TYR A 491 17.50 -8.71 -26.45
C TYR A 491 18.78 -8.09 -27.03
N ILE A 492 19.86 -8.87 -27.17
CA ILE A 492 21.10 -8.39 -27.82
C ILE A 492 20.82 -8.02 -29.27
N ASN A 493 20.04 -8.84 -29.98
CA ASN A 493 19.61 -8.54 -31.35
C ASN A 493 18.89 -7.18 -31.38
N LEU A 494 17.89 -6.97 -30.52
CA LEU A 494 17.18 -5.69 -30.38
C LEU A 494 18.11 -4.47 -30.17
N LEU A 495 19.24 -4.62 -29.46
CA LEU A 495 20.20 -3.54 -29.26
C LEU A 495 21.03 -3.23 -30.52
N ASN A 496 21.42 -4.25 -31.26
CA ASN A 496 22.23 -4.13 -32.49
C ASN A 496 21.42 -3.59 -33.69
N GLU A 497 20.10 -3.56 -33.60
CA GLU A 497 19.16 -3.16 -34.66
C GLU A 497 19.20 -1.67 -35.06
N GLN A 498 19.96 -0.79 -34.37
CA GLN A 498 20.03 0.65 -34.66
C GLN A 498 21.38 1.18 -35.18
N ASP A 499 22.42 0.35 -35.31
CA ASP A 499 23.70 0.75 -35.93
C ASP A 499 23.61 0.97 -37.46
N THR A 500 22.44 0.81 -38.07
CA THR A 500 22.17 1.01 -39.51
C THR A 500 21.24 2.19 -39.81
N SER A 501 21.40 3.34 -39.14
CA SER A 501 20.66 4.56 -39.51
C SER A 501 21.51 5.53 -40.34
N SER A 502 21.73 5.20 -41.62
CA SER A 502 21.98 6.20 -42.68
C SER A 502 21.80 5.63 -44.10
N VAL A 503 20.59 5.18 -44.45
CA VAL A 503 20.25 4.94 -45.86
C VAL A 503 19.46 6.13 -46.38
N LYS A 504 20.10 6.96 -47.22
CA LYS A 504 19.42 7.96 -48.06
C LYS A 504 18.66 7.22 -49.15
N ILE A 505 17.33 7.33 -49.17
CA ILE A 505 16.50 6.75 -50.22
C ILE A 505 16.29 7.80 -51.32
N ASP A 506 16.65 7.42 -52.54
CA ASP A 506 16.44 8.20 -53.77
C ASP A 506 15.05 7.88 -54.34
N ILE A 507 14.29 8.91 -54.69
CA ILE A 507 12.84 8.84 -54.95
C ILE A 507 12.61 8.93 -56.46
N ASN A 508 12.24 7.81 -57.09
CA ASN A 508 11.67 7.80 -58.45
C ASN A 508 10.21 7.32 -58.40
N THR A 509 9.39 7.91 -59.27
CA THR A 509 7.92 7.79 -59.33
C THR A 509 7.45 6.33 -59.56
N PRO A 510 6.40 5.86 -58.86
CA PRO A 510 6.02 4.44 -58.88
C PRO A 510 5.36 3.96 -60.18
N SER A 511 5.75 2.77 -60.66
CA SER A 511 5.12 2.01 -61.76
C SER A 511 4.63 0.63 -61.26
N GLN A 512 3.78 -0.06 -62.05
CA GLN A 512 3.33 -1.43 -61.72
C GLN A 512 4.49 -2.45 -61.61
N GLU A 513 5.57 -2.27 -62.36
CA GLU A 513 6.78 -3.12 -62.27
C GLU A 513 7.53 -2.91 -60.96
N THR A 514 7.63 -1.67 -60.47
CA THR A 514 8.26 -1.35 -59.17
C THR A 514 7.51 -2.01 -58.01
N ALA A 515 6.18 -2.10 -58.10
CA ALA A 515 5.38 -2.76 -57.08
C ALA A 515 5.56 -4.28 -57.09
N GLN A 516 5.65 -4.91 -58.27
CA GLN A 516 5.93 -6.34 -58.38
C GLN A 516 7.35 -6.69 -57.87
N ASP A 517 8.36 -5.86 -58.18
CA ASP A 517 9.72 -6.01 -57.64
C ASP A 517 9.76 -5.91 -56.11
N ILE A 518 8.94 -5.04 -55.51
CA ILE A 518 8.77 -4.94 -54.06
C ILE A 518 8.09 -6.19 -53.48
N VAL A 519 7.02 -6.69 -54.12
CA VAL A 519 6.31 -7.91 -53.68
C VAL A 519 7.21 -9.15 -53.72
N ASP A 520 7.98 -9.32 -54.79
CA ASP A 520 8.86 -10.48 -54.97
C ASP A 520 9.98 -10.52 -53.91
N LYS A 521 10.39 -9.35 -53.41
CA LYS A 521 11.37 -9.19 -52.33
C LYS A 521 10.80 -9.40 -50.93
N PHE A 522 9.48 -9.49 -50.75
CA PHE A 522 8.90 -9.79 -49.44
C PHE A 522 9.25 -11.18 -48.91
N SER A 523 9.47 -12.17 -49.78
CA SER A 523 9.91 -13.52 -49.40
C SER A 523 11.31 -13.59 -48.78
N ASP A 524 12.12 -12.53 -48.91
CA ASP A 524 13.49 -12.44 -48.41
C ASP A 524 13.52 -11.68 -47.07
N PRO A 525 13.77 -12.35 -45.93
CA PRO A 525 13.75 -11.73 -44.60
C PRO A 525 14.70 -10.53 -44.47
N GLU A 526 15.85 -10.54 -45.16
CA GLU A 526 16.83 -9.46 -45.10
C GLU A 526 16.40 -8.22 -45.89
N LYS A 527 15.58 -8.42 -46.94
CA LYS A 527 15.11 -7.33 -47.82
C LYS A 527 13.68 -6.90 -47.54
N CYS A 528 12.95 -7.65 -46.72
CA CYS A 528 11.55 -7.41 -46.38
C CYS A 528 11.36 -6.03 -45.73
N LEU A 529 12.21 -5.69 -44.75
CA LEU A 529 12.17 -4.41 -44.04
C LEU A 529 12.35 -3.21 -44.99
N ASP A 530 13.43 -3.23 -45.77
CA ASP A 530 13.72 -2.19 -46.77
C ASP A 530 12.61 -2.07 -47.82
N SER A 531 12.03 -3.20 -48.23
CA SER A 531 10.95 -3.23 -49.23
C SER A 531 9.66 -2.62 -48.70
N ILE A 532 9.31 -2.84 -47.42
CA ILE A 532 8.12 -2.27 -46.80
C ILE A 532 8.30 -0.77 -46.53
N LEU A 533 9.44 -0.35 -45.99
CA LEU A 533 9.75 1.07 -45.80
C LEU A 533 9.75 1.83 -47.13
N LYS A 534 10.30 1.21 -48.18
CA LYS A 534 10.25 1.74 -49.55
C LYS A 534 8.80 1.83 -50.04
N ALA A 535 7.96 0.83 -49.80
CA ALA A 535 6.55 0.87 -50.16
C ALA A 535 5.77 1.98 -49.43
N GLU A 536 5.99 2.17 -48.12
CA GLU A 536 5.34 3.24 -47.34
C GLU A 536 5.74 4.63 -47.82
N SER A 537 6.98 4.80 -48.29
CA SER A 537 7.45 6.09 -48.82
C SER A 537 6.94 6.41 -50.23
N LEU A 538 6.53 5.39 -51.01
CA LEU A 538 6.23 5.53 -52.44
C LEU A 538 4.73 5.57 -52.77
N PHE A 539 3.85 5.10 -51.89
CA PHE A 539 2.41 4.93 -52.17
C PHE A 539 1.54 5.52 -51.05
N ASP A 540 0.46 6.21 -51.41
CA ASP A 540 -0.59 6.65 -50.47
C ASP A 540 -1.58 5.51 -50.13
N GLU A 541 -2.42 5.66 -49.08
CA GLU A 541 -3.31 4.57 -48.60
C GLU A 541 -4.24 4.01 -49.69
N GLU A 542 -4.68 4.86 -50.63
CA GLU A 542 -5.63 4.49 -51.68
C GLU A 542 -4.95 3.69 -52.81
N ASN A 543 -3.74 4.10 -53.23
CA ASN A 543 -2.95 3.38 -54.23
C ASN A 543 -2.34 2.09 -53.68
N TRP A 544 -1.93 2.07 -52.41
CA TRP A 544 -1.35 0.90 -51.73
C TRP A 544 -2.32 -0.28 -51.70
N THR A 545 -3.62 -0.04 -51.50
CA THR A 545 -4.63 -1.11 -51.42
C THR A 545 -4.90 -1.76 -52.79
N GLN A 546 -4.86 -1.00 -53.89
CA GLN A 546 -5.14 -1.52 -55.23
C GLN A 546 -3.95 -2.23 -55.88
N LEU A 547 -2.71 -1.78 -55.63
CA LEU A 547 -1.51 -2.36 -56.22
C LEU A 547 -1.21 -3.77 -55.72
N PHE A 548 -1.55 -4.08 -54.47
CA PHE A 548 -1.24 -5.35 -53.83
C PHE A 548 -2.36 -6.41 -53.92
N LEU A 549 -3.56 -6.08 -54.40
CA LEU A 549 -4.61 -7.07 -54.70
C LEU A 549 -4.32 -7.93 -55.94
N ASN A 550 -3.42 -7.46 -56.82
CA ASN A 550 -3.10 -8.10 -58.11
C ASN A 550 -1.83 -8.97 -58.12
N ALA A 551 -0.96 -8.84 -57.12
CA ALA A 551 0.22 -9.69 -56.96
C ALA A 551 -0.06 -10.71 -55.85
N ASN A 552 0.53 -11.90 -55.87
CA ASN A 552 0.36 -12.97 -54.85
C ASN A 552 0.89 -12.60 -53.44
N ILE A 553 0.68 -11.36 -52.98
CA ILE A 553 1.19 -10.79 -51.76
C ILE A 553 0.69 -11.55 -50.52
N ALA A 554 -0.54 -12.10 -50.53
CA ALA A 554 -1.04 -12.90 -49.42
C ALA A 554 -0.19 -14.17 -49.21
N GLU A 555 0.15 -14.87 -50.31
CA GLU A 555 1.04 -16.04 -50.30
C GLU A 555 2.45 -15.66 -49.86
N LYS A 556 2.95 -14.52 -50.34
CA LYS A 556 4.28 -14.02 -50.00
C LYS A 556 4.41 -13.61 -48.53
N ILE A 557 3.44 -12.88 -47.99
CA ILE A 557 3.38 -12.54 -46.56
C ILE A 557 3.30 -13.81 -45.72
N HIS A 558 2.47 -14.77 -46.11
CA HIS A 558 2.36 -16.04 -45.41
C HIS A 558 3.69 -16.82 -45.41
N GLU A 559 4.36 -16.91 -46.56
CA GLU A 559 5.69 -17.52 -46.69
C GLU A 559 6.70 -16.83 -45.75
N SER A 560 6.71 -15.50 -45.71
CA SER A 560 7.61 -14.73 -44.83
C SER A 560 7.31 -14.91 -43.35
N LEU A 561 6.03 -15.02 -42.96
CA LEU A 561 5.65 -15.33 -41.57
C LEU A 561 6.17 -16.70 -41.14
N THR A 562 6.07 -17.72 -41.99
CA THR A 562 6.53 -19.08 -41.65
C THR A 562 8.05 -19.20 -41.49
N LYS A 563 8.81 -18.28 -42.09
CA LYS A 563 10.29 -18.23 -42.02
C LYS A 563 10.80 -17.11 -41.11
N CYS A 564 9.92 -16.43 -40.38
CA CYS A 564 10.26 -15.23 -39.63
C CYS A 564 10.98 -15.60 -38.32
N GLU A 565 12.26 -15.25 -38.23
CA GLU A 565 13.08 -15.40 -37.00
C GLU A 565 13.49 -14.05 -36.38
N ASP A 566 13.19 -12.93 -37.07
CA ASP A 566 13.59 -11.58 -36.69
C ASP A 566 12.39 -10.74 -36.23
N ALA A 567 12.49 -10.14 -35.03
CA ALA A 567 11.40 -9.38 -34.42
C ALA A 567 11.04 -8.09 -35.18
N ARG A 568 11.98 -7.47 -35.90
CA ARG A 568 11.70 -6.30 -36.76
C ARG A 568 10.87 -6.70 -37.96
N VAL A 569 11.28 -7.79 -38.62
CA VAL A 569 10.55 -8.33 -39.77
C VAL A 569 9.14 -8.71 -39.32
N ALA A 570 9.00 -9.37 -38.16
CA ALA A 570 7.70 -9.66 -37.57
C ALA A 570 6.86 -8.38 -37.33
N ASN A 571 7.42 -7.35 -36.70
CA ASN A 571 6.68 -6.11 -36.44
C ASN A 571 6.18 -5.45 -37.73
N VAL A 572 7.03 -5.37 -38.75
CA VAL A 572 6.71 -4.73 -40.02
C VAL A 572 5.74 -5.59 -40.84
N LEU A 573 5.85 -6.92 -40.79
CA LEU A 573 4.85 -7.82 -41.35
C LEU A 573 3.48 -7.63 -40.67
N PHE A 574 3.43 -7.51 -39.35
CA PHE A 574 2.17 -7.27 -38.63
C PHE A 574 1.57 -5.90 -38.95
N GLN A 575 2.40 -4.87 -39.13
CA GLN A 575 1.98 -3.56 -39.64
C GLN A 575 1.33 -3.67 -41.02
N LEU A 576 2.01 -4.37 -41.93
CA LEU A 576 1.54 -4.63 -43.29
C LEU A 576 0.19 -5.37 -43.28
N ILE A 577 0.12 -6.47 -42.53
CA ILE A 577 -1.09 -7.30 -42.41
C ILE A 577 -2.25 -6.50 -41.82
N ALA A 578 -2.03 -5.73 -40.76
CA ALA A 578 -3.08 -4.91 -40.13
C ALA A 578 -3.67 -3.91 -41.12
N LYS A 579 -2.84 -3.28 -41.95
CA LYS A 579 -3.29 -2.38 -43.02
C LYS A 579 -4.08 -3.16 -44.09
N CYS A 580 -3.57 -4.30 -44.55
CA CYS A 580 -4.23 -5.12 -45.58
C CYS A 580 -5.58 -5.71 -45.10
N PHE A 581 -5.71 -6.04 -43.82
CA PHE A 581 -6.95 -6.57 -43.22
C PHE A 581 -8.13 -5.60 -43.24
N ARG A 582 -7.91 -4.31 -43.55
CA ARG A 582 -8.99 -3.36 -43.87
C ARG A 582 -9.76 -3.74 -45.14
N ASN A 583 -9.16 -4.53 -46.03
CA ASN A 583 -9.80 -5.07 -47.23
C ASN A 583 -10.33 -6.49 -46.98
N ASN A 584 -11.65 -6.66 -47.06
CA ASN A 584 -12.31 -7.95 -46.81
C ASN A 584 -11.90 -9.04 -47.82
N GLU A 585 -11.61 -8.71 -49.08
CA GLU A 585 -11.18 -9.69 -50.09
C GLU A 585 -9.80 -10.25 -49.75
N PHE A 586 -8.87 -9.38 -49.34
CA PHE A 586 -7.56 -9.79 -48.87
C PHE A 586 -7.68 -10.69 -47.62
N LEU A 587 -8.49 -10.30 -46.64
CA LEU A 587 -8.68 -11.07 -45.41
C LEU A 587 -9.15 -12.50 -45.72
N HIS A 588 -10.12 -12.66 -46.64
CA HIS A 588 -10.59 -13.99 -47.06
C HIS A 588 -9.49 -14.81 -47.74
N LYS A 589 -8.79 -14.24 -48.73
CA LYS A 589 -7.67 -14.92 -49.42
C LYS A 589 -6.55 -15.30 -48.46
N PHE A 590 -6.24 -14.44 -47.50
CA PHE A 590 -5.19 -14.70 -46.52
C PHE A 590 -5.61 -15.80 -45.54
N ILE A 591 -6.88 -15.87 -45.14
CA ILE A 591 -7.41 -16.96 -44.31
C ILE A 591 -7.35 -18.31 -45.03
N ASP A 592 -7.62 -18.36 -46.34
CA ASP A 592 -7.55 -19.59 -47.13
C ASP A 592 -6.15 -20.24 -47.09
N LEU A 593 -5.10 -19.45 -46.83
CA LEU A 593 -3.71 -19.90 -46.67
C LEU A 593 -3.40 -20.53 -45.30
N GLN A 594 -4.37 -20.58 -44.37
CA GLN A 594 -4.20 -21.10 -43.00
C GLN A 594 -3.12 -20.38 -42.17
N PRO A 595 -3.18 -19.03 -42.04
CA PRO A 595 -2.09 -18.22 -41.47
C PRO A 595 -2.01 -18.29 -39.94
N VAL A 596 -2.98 -18.92 -39.27
CA VAL A 596 -3.15 -18.87 -37.82
C VAL A 596 -1.94 -19.46 -37.10
N GLU A 597 -1.46 -20.63 -37.52
CA GLU A 597 -0.32 -21.31 -36.87
C GLU A 597 0.96 -20.46 -36.96
N ALA A 598 1.24 -19.90 -38.13
CA ALA A 598 2.39 -19.03 -38.35
C ALA A 598 2.32 -17.74 -37.51
N LEU A 599 1.15 -17.09 -37.47
CA LEU A 599 0.95 -15.88 -36.65
C LEU A 599 1.14 -16.15 -35.16
N ILE A 600 0.59 -17.26 -34.66
CA ILE A 600 0.72 -17.65 -33.26
C ILE A 600 2.17 -17.96 -32.90
N GLU A 601 2.90 -18.64 -33.78
CA GLU A 601 4.31 -18.95 -33.57
C GLU A 601 5.19 -17.70 -33.52
N VAL A 602 4.93 -16.72 -34.40
CA VAL A 602 5.58 -15.40 -34.34
C VAL A 602 5.24 -14.67 -33.05
N VAL A 603 3.98 -14.68 -32.61
CA VAL A 603 3.60 -14.05 -31.33
C VAL A 603 4.28 -14.74 -30.15
N ARG A 604 4.41 -16.08 -30.18
CA ARG A 604 5.02 -16.86 -29.11
C ARG A 604 6.49 -16.48 -28.90
N HIS A 605 7.27 -16.44 -29.97
CA HIS A 605 8.72 -16.24 -29.90
C HIS A 605 9.16 -14.78 -29.97
N LEU A 606 8.56 -14.02 -30.88
CA LEU A 606 9.09 -12.71 -31.29
C LEU A 606 8.28 -11.53 -30.76
N SER A 607 7.11 -11.76 -30.14
CA SER A 607 6.32 -10.64 -29.65
C SER A 607 6.99 -9.90 -28.48
N SER A 608 6.97 -8.59 -28.62
CA SER A 608 7.42 -7.61 -27.64
C SER A 608 6.45 -6.43 -27.64
N THR A 609 6.55 -5.57 -26.62
CA THR A 609 5.66 -4.40 -26.47
C THR A 609 5.75 -3.39 -27.62
N SER A 610 6.79 -3.46 -28.46
CA SER A 610 6.94 -2.62 -29.66
C SER A 610 6.07 -3.06 -30.85
N MET A 611 5.55 -4.30 -30.85
CA MET A 611 4.67 -4.81 -31.90
C MET A 611 3.23 -4.29 -31.76
N SER A 612 3.02 -2.99 -32.03
CA SER A 612 1.74 -2.31 -31.80
C SER A 612 0.54 -2.88 -32.54
N TYR A 613 0.78 -3.47 -33.71
CA TYR A 613 -0.26 -4.01 -34.60
C TYR A 613 -0.61 -5.47 -34.34
N CYS A 614 0.07 -6.14 -33.39
CA CYS A 614 -0.18 -7.53 -33.02
C CYS A 614 -1.66 -7.80 -32.73
N VAL A 615 -2.25 -7.01 -31.83
CA VAL A 615 -3.65 -7.15 -31.44
C VAL A 615 -4.59 -6.81 -32.59
N GLU A 616 -4.25 -5.83 -33.43
CA GLU A 616 -5.06 -5.45 -34.59
C GLU A 616 -5.14 -6.59 -35.62
N VAL A 617 -4.04 -7.29 -35.88
CA VAL A 617 -4.00 -8.46 -36.78
C VAL A 617 -4.80 -9.63 -36.22
N LEU A 618 -4.67 -9.92 -34.92
CA LEU A 618 -5.35 -11.07 -34.33
C LEU A 618 -6.87 -10.84 -34.17
N THR A 619 -7.32 -9.58 -34.05
CA THR A 619 -8.73 -9.26 -33.77
C THR A 619 -9.72 -9.77 -34.84
N PRO A 620 -9.51 -9.58 -36.16
CA PRO A 620 -10.39 -10.15 -37.17
C PRO A 620 -10.47 -11.68 -37.12
N LEU A 621 -9.34 -12.37 -36.92
CA LEU A 621 -9.28 -13.83 -36.84
C LEU A 621 -10.03 -14.35 -35.60
N LEU A 622 -9.93 -13.63 -34.49
CA LEU A 622 -10.71 -13.89 -33.28
C LEU A 622 -12.22 -13.78 -33.53
N LYS A 623 -12.66 -12.72 -34.25
CA LYS A 623 -14.08 -12.49 -34.58
C LYS A 623 -14.66 -13.58 -35.49
N LEU A 624 -13.83 -14.23 -36.28
CA LEU A 624 -14.19 -15.37 -37.12
C LEU A 624 -14.09 -16.72 -36.39
N ASN A 625 -13.75 -16.72 -35.08
CA ASN A 625 -13.55 -17.91 -34.26
C ASN A 625 -12.46 -18.86 -34.79
N LEU A 626 -11.45 -18.32 -35.49
CA LEU A 626 -10.33 -19.10 -36.05
C LEU A 626 -9.14 -19.22 -35.10
N LEU A 627 -9.14 -18.48 -33.98
CA LEU A 627 -8.07 -18.48 -32.99
C LEU A 627 -8.41 -19.30 -31.75
N LYS A 628 -7.42 -20.03 -31.24
CA LYS A 628 -7.42 -20.61 -29.90
C LYS A 628 -6.06 -20.32 -29.26
N LEU A 629 -6.06 -19.56 -28.17
CA LEU A 629 -4.83 -19.05 -27.55
C LEU A 629 -4.45 -19.88 -26.32
N ASN A 630 -3.18 -20.27 -26.24
CA ASN A 630 -2.60 -20.89 -25.06
C ASN A 630 -2.14 -19.84 -24.03
N GLY A 631 -1.72 -20.29 -22.85
CA GLY A 631 -1.32 -19.38 -21.76
C GLY A 631 -0.08 -18.54 -22.04
N GLU A 632 0.86 -19.05 -22.82
CA GLU A 632 2.08 -18.32 -23.20
C GLU A 632 1.75 -17.12 -24.09
N VAL A 633 0.93 -17.35 -25.13
CA VAL A 633 0.48 -16.30 -26.06
C VAL A 633 -0.39 -15.27 -25.35
N ILE A 634 -1.30 -15.70 -24.46
CA ILE A 634 -2.11 -14.78 -23.64
C ILE A 634 -1.21 -13.89 -22.78
N THR A 635 -0.15 -14.44 -22.19
CA THR A 635 0.81 -13.67 -21.39
C THR A 635 1.48 -12.60 -22.23
N LYS A 636 1.99 -12.97 -23.40
CA LYS A 636 2.64 -12.05 -24.35
C LYS A 636 1.70 -10.93 -24.79
N ILE A 637 0.47 -11.25 -25.17
CA ILE A 637 -0.54 -10.25 -25.56
C ILE A 637 -0.89 -9.35 -24.36
N SER A 638 -1.01 -9.91 -23.17
CA SER A 638 -1.35 -9.13 -21.97
C SER A 638 -0.29 -8.09 -21.60
N ALA A 639 0.97 -8.23 -22.04
CA ALA A 639 2.01 -7.23 -21.85
C ALA A 639 1.68 -5.90 -22.54
N PHE A 640 0.86 -5.93 -23.59
CA PHE A 640 0.42 -4.71 -24.27
C PHE A 640 -0.54 -3.85 -23.43
N LEU A 641 -1.12 -4.40 -22.35
CA LEU A 641 -1.92 -3.62 -21.40
C LEU A 641 -1.09 -2.60 -20.61
N VAL A 642 0.24 -2.70 -20.62
CA VAL A 642 1.14 -1.81 -19.87
C VAL A 642 2.10 -1.04 -20.78
N THR A 643 1.84 -0.92 -22.09
CA THR A 643 2.68 -0.11 -23.01
C THR A 643 2.46 1.40 -22.84
N SER A 644 3.37 2.27 -23.26
CA SER A 644 3.12 3.73 -23.15
C SER A 644 1.95 4.24 -24.01
N GLN A 645 1.47 3.45 -24.98
CA GLN A 645 0.40 3.82 -25.91
C GLN A 645 -0.99 3.43 -25.39
N ILE A 646 -1.84 4.42 -25.10
CA ILE A 646 -3.16 4.20 -24.49
C ILE A 646 -4.11 3.42 -25.44
N ASN A 647 -4.10 3.75 -26.73
CA ASN A 647 -4.95 3.08 -27.72
C ASN A 647 -4.64 1.59 -27.80
N GLN A 648 -3.36 1.22 -27.74
CA GLN A 648 -2.91 -0.17 -27.73
C GLN A 648 -3.37 -0.89 -26.46
N ARG A 649 -3.25 -0.26 -25.27
CA ARG A 649 -3.78 -0.84 -24.02
C ARG A 649 -5.28 -1.12 -24.13
N LYS A 650 -6.04 -0.16 -24.68
CA LYS A 650 -7.49 -0.28 -24.87
C LYS A 650 -7.84 -1.42 -25.83
N LEU A 651 -7.23 -1.43 -27.02
CA LEU A 651 -7.43 -2.49 -28.01
C LEU A 651 -7.11 -3.88 -27.43
N THR A 652 -6.05 -3.98 -26.63
CA THR A 652 -5.66 -5.22 -25.95
C THR A 652 -6.72 -5.65 -24.93
N ALA A 653 -7.23 -4.72 -24.12
CA ALA A 653 -8.29 -5.02 -23.16
C ALA A 653 -9.57 -5.52 -23.84
N ASP A 654 -9.97 -4.85 -24.94
CA ASP A 654 -11.14 -5.21 -25.73
C ASP A 654 -10.94 -6.56 -26.45
N PHE A 655 -9.75 -6.83 -26.97
CA PHE A 655 -9.39 -8.12 -27.57
C PHE A 655 -9.48 -9.27 -26.57
N LEU A 656 -8.88 -9.12 -25.38
CA LEU A 656 -8.92 -10.14 -24.34
C LEU A 656 -10.35 -10.38 -23.84
N LYS A 657 -11.16 -9.32 -23.79
CA LYS A 657 -12.58 -9.41 -23.44
C LYS A 657 -13.36 -10.22 -24.49
N GLU A 658 -13.17 -9.92 -25.78
CA GLU A 658 -13.78 -10.65 -26.88
C GLU A 658 -13.33 -12.12 -26.91
N MET A 659 -12.05 -12.38 -26.59
CA MET A 659 -11.48 -13.73 -26.50
C MET A 659 -12.20 -14.55 -25.43
N ILE A 660 -12.48 -13.95 -24.26
CA ILE A 660 -13.25 -14.59 -23.19
C ILE A 660 -14.68 -14.88 -23.65
N ASP A 661 -15.35 -13.91 -24.27
CA ASP A 661 -16.75 -14.04 -24.72
C ASP A 661 -16.94 -15.15 -25.76
N ARG A 662 -15.95 -15.33 -26.63
CA ARG A 662 -15.94 -16.39 -27.66
C ARG A 662 -15.35 -17.71 -27.19
N LYS A 663 -14.79 -17.77 -25.97
CA LYS A 663 -14.08 -18.93 -25.44
C LYS A 663 -12.87 -19.35 -26.30
N CYS A 664 -12.14 -18.39 -26.85
CA CYS A 664 -10.97 -18.60 -27.72
C CYS A 664 -9.66 -18.81 -26.92
N TYR A 665 -9.70 -19.65 -25.89
CA TYR A 665 -8.55 -19.99 -25.06
C TYR A 665 -8.50 -21.51 -24.79
N GLU A 666 -7.31 -22.05 -24.53
CA GLU A 666 -7.14 -23.49 -24.28
C GLU A 666 -7.48 -23.89 -22.85
N GLU A 667 -7.02 -23.11 -21.87
CA GLU A 667 -7.16 -23.41 -20.45
C GLU A 667 -7.67 -22.19 -19.67
N GLU A 668 -8.70 -22.36 -18.84
CA GLU A 668 -9.23 -21.28 -17.99
C GLU A 668 -8.19 -20.72 -17.01
N ALA A 669 -7.21 -21.54 -16.59
CA ALA A 669 -6.14 -21.12 -15.69
C ALA A 669 -5.28 -19.99 -16.30
N SER A 670 -5.12 -19.98 -17.63
CA SER A 670 -4.36 -18.97 -18.37
C SER A 670 -4.98 -17.57 -18.29
N LEU A 671 -6.27 -17.47 -17.95
CA LEU A 671 -6.96 -16.19 -17.77
C LEU A 671 -6.48 -15.44 -16.51
N ALA A 672 -5.69 -16.06 -15.65
CA ALA A 672 -5.01 -15.35 -14.55
C ALA A 672 -3.90 -14.41 -15.06
N ASN A 673 -3.29 -14.71 -16.23
CA ASN A 673 -2.10 -14.01 -16.71
C ASN A 673 -2.32 -12.50 -16.92
N PRO A 674 -3.45 -12.03 -17.50
CA PRO A 674 -3.68 -10.59 -17.71
C PRO A 674 -3.99 -9.80 -16.43
N VAL A 675 -4.31 -10.47 -15.31
CA VAL A 675 -4.84 -9.83 -14.10
C VAL A 675 -3.88 -8.78 -13.54
N HIS A 676 -2.60 -9.11 -13.44
CA HIS A 676 -1.61 -8.19 -12.89
C HIS A 676 -1.55 -6.89 -13.71
N ASN A 677 -1.45 -7.01 -15.03
CA ASN A 677 -1.38 -5.87 -15.94
C ASN A 677 -2.69 -5.06 -15.95
N CYS A 678 -3.84 -5.71 -15.79
CA CYS A 678 -5.11 -5.01 -15.59
C CYS A 678 -5.11 -4.19 -14.28
N LEU A 679 -4.64 -4.77 -13.17
CA LEU A 679 -4.59 -4.09 -11.88
C LEU A 679 -3.60 -2.91 -11.86
N VAL A 680 -2.52 -2.98 -12.64
CA VAL A 680 -1.61 -1.86 -12.87
C VAL A 680 -2.38 -0.68 -13.49
N ASN A 681 -3.34 -0.92 -14.37
CA ASN A 681 -4.16 0.11 -15.00
C ASN A 681 -5.41 0.50 -14.21
N ALA A 682 -5.79 -0.27 -13.18
CA ALA A 682 -6.97 -0.04 -12.36
C ALA A 682 -6.72 1.06 -11.32
N MET A 683 -6.44 2.28 -11.77
CA MET A 683 -6.18 3.45 -10.93
C MET A 683 -7.18 4.58 -11.24
N PRO A 684 -7.61 5.39 -10.26
CA PRO A 684 -8.51 6.53 -10.47
C PRO A 684 -8.02 7.55 -11.52
N GLU A 685 -6.71 7.65 -11.71
CA GLU A 685 -6.04 8.56 -12.64
C GLU A 685 -6.00 8.05 -14.09
N THR A 686 -6.36 6.78 -14.32
CA THR A 686 -6.38 6.19 -15.65
C THR A 686 -7.47 6.84 -16.52
N GLU A 687 -7.18 7.05 -17.80
CA GLU A 687 -8.08 7.66 -18.77
C GLU A 687 -9.42 6.89 -18.82
N GLY A 688 -10.53 7.61 -18.90
CA GLY A 688 -11.85 7.05 -18.64
C GLY A 688 -12.23 5.88 -19.55
N ASN A 689 -11.93 5.94 -20.84
CA ASN A 689 -12.25 4.88 -21.79
C ASN A 689 -11.36 3.64 -21.59
N LEU A 690 -10.06 3.84 -21.35
CA LEU A 690 -9.14 2.76 -21.00
C LEU A 690 -9.56 2.10 -19.69
N LEU A 691 -9.80 2.89 -18.63
CA LEU A 691 -10.19 2.38 -17.32
C LEU A 691 -11.50 1.59 -17.39
N PHE A 692 -12.48 2.06 -18.16
CA PHE A 692 -13.71 1.30 -18.41
C PHE A 692 -13.42 -0.06 -19.07
N SER A 693 -12.57 -0.09 -20.10
CA SER A 693 -12.20 -1.32 -20.81
C SER A 693 -11.47 -2.32 -19.89
N ILE A 694 -10.54 -1.82 -19.07
CA ILE A 694 -9.79 -2.59 -18.07
C ILE A 694 -10.72 -3.16 -17.00
N ILE A 695 -11.63 -2.35 -16.45
CA ILE A 695 -12.54 -2.81 -15.39
C ILE A 695 -13.60 -3.75 -15.96
N SER A 696 -14.05 -3.54 -17.20
CA SER A 696 -14.92 -4.50 -17.89
C SER A 696 -14.22 -5.84 -18.13
N LEU A 697 -12.92 -5.83 -18.45
CA LEU A 697 -12.13 -7.07 -18.56
C LEU A 697 -11.96 -7.75 -17.19
N LEU A 698 -11.59 -7.00 -16.15
CA LEU A 698 -11.48 -7.54 -14.78
C LEU A 698 -12.79 -8.11 -14.26
N GLU A 699 -13.92 -7.50 -14.62
CA GLU A 699 -15.25 -8.02 -14.33
C GLU A 699 -15.42 -9.41 -14.94
N LYS A 700 -15.14 -9.61 -16.23
CA LYS A 700 -15.21 -10.96 -16.83
C LYS A 700 -14.19 -11.92 -16.22
N LEU A 701 -12.94 -11.49 -16.05
CA LEU A 701 -11.88 -12.32 -15.48
C LEU A 701 -12.24 -12.81 -14.07
N SER A 702 -12.89 -11.98 -13.25
CA SER A 702 -13.32 -12.34 -11.90
C SER A 702 -14.35 -13.48 -11.83
N THR A 703 -14.92 -13.91 -12.95
CA THR A 703 -15.81 -15.09 -13.01
C THR A 703 -15.03 -16.40 -13.01
N PHE A 704 -13.74 -16.38 -13.34
CA PHE A 704 -12.88 -17.56 -13.38
C PHE A 704 -12.07 -17.67 -12.08
N LYS A 705 -12.02 -18.88 -11.50
CA LYS A 705 -11.43 -19.13 -10.19
C LYS A 705 -9.97 -18.67 -10.09
N SER A 706 -9.12 -19.06 -11.03
CA SER A 706 -7.69 -18.72 -11.03
C SER A 706 -7.44 -17.21 -11.15
N ALA A 707 -8.21 -16.53 -12.00
CA ALA A 707 -8.10 -15.09 -12.16
C ALA A 707 -8.64 -14.32 -10.94
N ALA A 708 -9.75 -14.74 -10.36
CA ALA A 708 -10.28 -14.19 -9.11
C ALA A 708 -9.30 -14.37 -7.93
N GLU A 709 -8.60 -15.52 -7.87
CA GLU A 709 -7.53 -15.75 -6.90
C GLU A 709 -6.33 -14.83 -7.13
N ALA A 710 -5.90 -14.63 -8.38
CA ALA A 710 -4.85 -13.67 -8.74
C ALA A 710 -5.21 -12.22 -8.32
N ILE A 711 -6.48 -11.80 -8.46
CA ILE A 711 -6.91 -10.48 -7.99
C ILE A 711 -6.83 -10.39 -6.46
N ARG A 712 -7.22 -11.46 -5.74
CA ARG A 712 -7.22 -11.50 -4.27
C ARG A 712 -5.84 -11.58 -3.65
N SER A 713 -4.91 -12.27 -4.30
CA SER A 713 -3.53 -12.47 -3.83
C SER A 713 -2.63 -11.28 -4.15
N SER A 714 -3.02 -10.44 -5.12
CA SER A 714 -2.36 -9.17 -5.39
C SER A 714 -2.35 -8.27 -4.15
N VAL A 715 -1.18 -7.73 -3.81
CA VAL A 715 -0.92 -6.90 -2.63
C VAL A 715 -1.91 -5.74 -2.53
N ASP A 716 -2.19 -5.07 -3.65
CA ASP A 716 -3.10 -3.92 -3.72
C ASP A 716 -4.36 -4.17 -4.55
N GLY A 717 -4.57 -5.36 -5.13
CA GLY A 717 -5.64 -5.59 -6.11
C GLY A 717 -7.04 -5.28 -5.57
N PHE A 718 -7.39 -5.85 -4.42
CA PHE A 718 -8.67 -5.59 -3.77
C PHE A 718 -8.83 -4.12 -3.35
N LYS A 719 -7.75 -3.51 -2.84
CA LYS A 719 -7.74 -2.11 -2.40
C LYS A 719 -7.96 -1.13 -3.56
N ARG A 720 -7.28 -1.34 -4.69
CA ARG A 720 -7.43 -0.54 -5.92
C ARG A 720 -8.88 -0.55 -6.42
N LEU A 721 -9.50 -1.73 -6.47
CA LEU A 721 -10.91 -1.87 -6.85
C LEU A 721 -11.84 -1.10 -5.90
N LEU A 722 -11.58 -1.12 -4.59
CA LEU A 722 -12.35 -0.32 -3.63
C LEU A 722 -12.17 1.19 -3.79
N GLU A 723 -10.98 1.65 -4.18
CA GLU A 723 -10.74 3.06 -4.50
C GLU A 723 -11.54 3.48 -5.74
N LEU A 724 -11.59 2.62 -6.76
CA LEU A 724 -12.37 2.86 -7.97
C LEU A 724 -13.88 2.92 -7.73
N CYS A 725 -14.41 2.21 -6.73
CA CYS A 725 -15.81 2.36 -6.33
C CYS A 725 -16.17 3.81 -5.91
N LYS A 726 -15.20 4.67 -5.62
CA LYS A 726 -15.41 6.06 -5.19
C LYS A 726 -15.41 7.06 -6.35
N VAL A 727 -14.92 6.67 -7.53
CA VAL A 727 -14.78 7.53 -8.71
C VAL A 727 -16.15 8.12 -9.13
N SER A 728 -16.11 9.27 -9.81
CA SER A 728 -17.31 10.01 -10.26
C SER A 728 -18.06 9.32 -11.41
N ASN A 729 -17.34 8.61 -12.30
CA ASN A 729 -17.96 7.83 -13.37
C ASN A 729 -18.72 6.63 -12.78
N GLU A 730 -20.05 6.66 -12.89
CA GLU A 730 -20.91 5.66 -12.28
C GLU A 730 -20.70 4.24 -12.84
N GLU A 731 -20.44 4.09 -14.14
CA GLU A 731 -20.28 2.76 -14.74
C GLU A 731 -19.00 2.08 -14.26
N ILE A 732 -17.89 2.85 -14.19
CA ILE A 732 -16.61 2.34 -13.66
C ILE A 732 -16.75 1.96 -12.18
N ALA A 733 -17.36 2.83 -11.39
CA ALA A 733 -17.57 2.56 -9.97
C ALA A 733 -18.50 1.35 -9.75
N TYR A 734 -19.52 1.18 -10.60
CA TYR A 734 -20.46 0.05 -10.51
C TYR A 734 -19.77 -1.26 -10.87
N LEU A 735 -19.08 -1.33 -12.00
CA LEU A 735 -18.34 -2.52 -12.42
C LEU A 735 -17.27 -2.91 -11.39
N SER A 736 -16.55 -1.92 -10.85
CA SER A 736 -15.58 -2.15 -9.76
C SER A 736 -16.24 -2.80 -8.55
N LEU A 737 -17.43 -2.33 -8.15
CA LEU A 737 -18.20 -2.93 -7.06
C LEU A 737 -18.71 -4.34 -7.39
N VAL A 738 -19.04 -4.63 -8.65
CA VAL A 738 -19.39 -5.99 -9.11
C VAL A 738 -18.20 -6.93 -8.93
N VAL A 739 -17.00 -6.50 -9.32
CA VAL A 739 -15.77 -7.28 -9.11
C VAL A 739 -15.55 -7.51 -7.62
N VAL A 740 -15.57 -6.46 -6.80
CA VAL A 740 -15.41 -6.55 -5.33
C VAL A 740 -16.42 -7.53 -4.73
N ARG A 741 -17.69 -7.47 -5.13
CA ARG A 741 -18.72 -8.39 -4.64
C ARG A 741 -18.35 -9.85 -4.91
N ARG A 742 -17.93 -10.19 -6.13
CA ARG A 742 -17.54 -11.56 -6.48
C ARG A 742 -16.37 -12.03 -5.65
N LEU A 743 -15.36 -11.18 -5.49
CA LEU A 743 -14.21 -11.51 -4.64
C LEU A 743 -14.62 -11.69 -3.16
N SER A 744 -15.67 -11.00 -2.71
CA SER A 744 -16.23 -11.13 -1.36
C SER A 744 -16.99 -12.43 -1.11
N GLU A 745 -17.44 -13.17 -2.13
CA GLU A 745 -18.15 -14.45 -1.95
C GLU A 745 -17.25 -15.53 -1.31
N GLU A 746 -15.93 -15.46 -1.55
CA GLU A 746 -14.94 -16.40 -0.99
C GLU A 746 -14.18 -15.85 0.23
N LEU A 747 -14.54 -14.68 0.77
CA LEU A 747 -13.91 -14.10 1.98
C LEU A 747 -14.32 -14.82 3.30
N SER A 748 -14.83 -16.04 3.23
CA SER A 748 -15.14 -16.84 4.43
C SER A 748 -13.89 -17.40 5.14
N SER A 749 -12.70 -17.16 4.60
CA SER A 749 -11.42 -17.58 5.18
C SER A 749 -11.07 -16.83 6.47
N PRO A 750 -10.41 -17.47 7.46
CA PRO A 750 -10.05 -16.84 8.74
C PRO A 750 -9.09 -15.64 8.64
N ASN A 751 -8.45 -15.41 7.49
CA ASN A 751 -7.52 -14.29 7.25
C ASN A 751 -8.15 -13.11 6.46
N SER A 752 -9.48 -13.00 6.44
CA SER A 752 -10.21 -11.98 5.64
C SER A 752 -10.42 -10.63 6.32
N ASP A 753 -10.05 -10.50 7.60
CA ASP A 753 -10.48 -9.39 8.47
C ASP A 753 -10.08 -8.00 7.93
N ASP A 754 -8.88 -7.86 7.37
CA ASP A 754 -8.41 -6.57 6.86
C ASP A 754 -9.14 -6.14 5.59
N LYS A 755 -9.54 -7.10 4.74
CA LYS A 755 -10.37 -6.82 3.54
C LYS A 755 -11.77 -6.36 3.93
N ILE A 756 -12.35 -6.96 4.98
CA ILE A 756 -13.66 -6.54 5.53
C ILE A 756 -13.57 -5.13 6.10
N LYS A 757 -12.52 -4.82 6.89
CA LYS A 757 -12.29 -3.46 7.41
C LYS A 757 -12.15 -2.43 6.29
N LEU A 758 -11.38 -2.74 5.24
CA LEU A 758 -11.23 -1.88 4.08
C LEU A 758 -12.58 -1.59 3.41
N PHE A 759 -13.40 -2.62 3.17
CA PHE A 759 -14.73 -2.45 2.58
C PHE A 759 -15.64 -1.61 3.50
N CYS A 760 -15.67 -1.89 4.80
CA CYS A 760 -16.44 -1.10 5.78
C CYS A 760 -16.05 0.39 5.77
N GLY A 761 -14.77 0.72 5.56
CA GLY A 761 -14.30 2.10 5.45
C GLY A 761 -14.79 2.82 4.19
N VAL A 762 -15.00 2.08 3.09
CA VAL A 762 -15.48 2.65 1.81
C VAL A 762 -17.00 2.65 1.70
N PHE A 763 -17.69 1.70 2.34
CA PHE A 763 -19.13 1.49 2.28
C PHE A 763 -19.96 2.79 2.41
N PRO A 764 -19.70 3.70 3.38
CA PRO A 764 -20.49 4.93 3.53
C PRO A 764 -20.42 5.87 2.32
N SER A 765 -19.33 5.84 1.56
CA SER A 765 -19.11 6.71 0.41
C SER A 765 -19.73 6.18 -0.90
N ILE A 766 -20.12 4.90 -0.92
CA ILE A 766 -20.62 4.21 -2.12
C ILE A 766 -22.11 3.87 -2.02
N VAL A 767 -22.61 3.60 -0.81
CA VAL A 767 -24.03 3.35 -0.55
C VAL A 767 -24.84 4.64 -0.70
N LEU A 768 -26.13 4.54 -1.07
CA LEU A 768 -27.05 5.67 -1.28
C LEU A 768 -26.76 6.56 -2.51
N ARG A 769 -25.74 6.26 -3.33
CA ARG A 769 -25.51 6.98 -4.60
C ARG A 769 -26.66 6.80 -5.58
N SER A 770 -27.10 5.56 -5.78
CA SER A 770 -28.30 5.19 -6.54
C SER A 770 -28.83 3.83 -6.06
N SER A 771 -30.02 3.43 -6.51
CA SER A 771 -30.65 2.16 -6.08
C SER A 771 -29.80 0.93 -6.41
N ARG A 772 -29.19 0.89 -7.62
CA ARG A 772 -28.29 -0.19 -8.05
C ARG A 772 -27.05 -0.32 -7.16
N PHE A 773 -26.44 0.81 -6.77
CA PHE A 773 -25.26 0.83 -5.88
C PHE A 773 -25.62 0.43 -4.45
N THR A 774 -26.75 0.92 -3.94
CA THR A 774 -27.24 0.57 -2.60
C THR A 774 -27.46 -0.93 -2.48
N ASN A 775 -28.20 -1.54 -3.42
CA ASN A 775 -28.44 -2.98 -3.39
C ASN A 775 -27.16 -3.81 -3.51
N LEU A 776 -26.25 -3.43 -4.40
CA LEU A 776 -25.00 -4.16 -4.62
C LEU A 776 -24.04 -4.02 -3.42
N SER A 777 -23.89 -2.81 -2.87
CA SER A 777 -23.04 -2.55 -1.71
C SER A 777 -23.56 -3.25 -0.44
N LEU A 778 -24.88 -3.23 -0.20
CA LEU A 778 -25.50 -3.97 0.91
C LEU A 778 -25.31 -5.48 0.77
N THR A 779 -25.49 -6.02 -0.43
CA THR A 779 -25.25 -7.45 -0.70
C THR A 779 -23.79 -7.81 -0.45
N THR A 780 -22.86 -6.97 -0.88
CA THR A 780 -21.41 -7.16 -0.68
C THR A 780 -21.04 -7.11 0.81
N LEU A 781 -21.62 -6.17 1.57
CA LEU A 781 -21.44 -6.09 3.03
C LEU A 781 -21.97 -7.35 3.72
N ALA A 782 -23.13 -7.85 3.29
CA ALA A 782 -23.76 -9.05 3.84
C ALA A 782 -22.95 -10.33 3.55
N LEU A 783 -22.32 -10.43 2.38
CA LEU A 783 -21.41 -11.52 2.06
C LEU A 783 -20.14 -11.46 2.92
N SER A 784 -19.56 -10.26 3.05
CA SER A 784 -18.39 -10.01 3.89
C SER A 784 -18.66 -10.34 5.37
N GLY A 785 -19.91 -10.18 5.82
CA GLY A 785 -20.37 -10.55 7.15
C GLY A 785 -20.60 -12.05 7.38
N ARG A 786 -20.37 -12.94 6.41
CA ARG A 786 -20.49 -14.40 6.63
C ARG A 786 -19.26 -15.03 7.26
N SER A 787 -18.13 -14.33 7.26
CA SER A 787 -16.90 -14.84 7.89
C SER A 787 -17.04 -14.90 9.42
N VAL A 788 -16.18 -15.68 10.08
CA VAL A 788 -16.23 -15.90 11.54
C VAL A 788 -16.20 -14.58 12.33
N ASN A 789 -15.34 -13.64 11.92
CA ASN A 789 -15.21 -12.32 12.57
C ASN A 789 -15.98 -11.20 11.87
N GLY A 790 -16.51 -11.44 10.66
CA GLY A 790 -17.16 -10.44 9.82
C GLY A 790 -18.29 -9.68 10.52
N PRO A 791 -19.26 -10.36 11.16
CA PRO A 791 -20.33 -9.72 11.92
C PRO A 791 -19.81 -8.76 12.99
N LYS A 792 -18.77 -9.16 13.73
CA LYS A 792 -18.16 -8.38 14.80
C LYS A 792 -17.44 -7.14 14.25
N ILE A 793 -16.72 -7.28 13.14
CA ILE A 793 -16.04 -6.17 12.47
C ILE A 793 -17.05 -5.15 11.96
N ILE A 794 -18.10 -5.61 11.26
CA ILE A 794 -19.17 -4.75 10.73
C ILE A 794 -19.90 -4.04 11.89
N ALA A 795 -20.24 -4.77 12.96
CA ALA A 795 -20.91 -4.22 14.14
C ALA A 795 -20.13 -3.08 14.82
N ASN A 796 -18.79 -3.14 14.77
CA ASN A 796 -17.90 -2.14 15.37
C ASN A 796 -17.69 -0.90 14.50
N CYS A 797 -18.04 -0.93 13.21
CA CYS A 797 -17.95 0.24 12.31
C CYS A 797 -19.17 1.15 12.49
N ARG A 798 -18.96 2.35 13.06
CA ARG A 798 -20.05 3.31 13.35
C ARG A 798 -20.65 3.90 12.08
N GLU A 799 -19.82 4.14 11.08
CA GLU A 799 -20.18 4.73 9.80
C GLU A 799 -21.08 3.78 9.01
N CYS A 800 -20.79 2.47 9.03
CA CYS A 800 -21.67 1.45 8.44
C CYS A 800 -23.07 1.48 9.06
N LEU A 801 -23.16 1.58 10.40
CA LEU A 801 -24.46 1.67 11.09
C LEU A 801 -25.24 2.93 10.67
N SER A 802 -24.59 4.08 10.58
CA SER A 802 -25.24 5.33 10.14
C SER A 802 -25.74 5.24 8.70
N SER A 803 -24.99 4.60 7.80
CA SER A 803 -25.44 4.36 6.43
C SER A 803 -26.60 3.38 6.34
N LEU A 804 -26.60 2.30 7.15
CA LEU A 804 -27.72 1.35 7.22
C LEU A 804 -29.00 2.00 7.76
N GLN A 805 -28.90 2.93 8.71
CA GLN A 805 -30.03 3.74 9.18
C GLN A 805 -30.73 4.46 8.03
N LYS A 806 -29.95 5.17 7.20
CA LYS A 806 -30.48 5.87 6.03
C LYS A 806 -31.05 4.91 4.98
N CYS A 807 -30.44 3.73 4.80
CA CYS A 807 -30.98 2.70 3.90
C CYS A 807 -32.37 2.23 4.33
N LEU A 808 -32.65 2.15 5.64
CA LEU A 808 -33.97 1.80 6.15
C LEU A 808 -35.02 2.90 5.94
N GLU A 809 -34.64 4.16 5.73
CA GLU A 809 -35.59 5.22 5.38
C GLU A 809 -36.08 5.09 3.93
N ILE A 810 -35.33 4.38 3.07
CA ILE A 810 -35.72 4.14 1.67
C ILE A 810 -36.92 3.16 1.63
N ASN A 811 -37.92 3.51 0.83
CA ASN A 811 -39.11 2.69 0.60
C ASN A 811 -38.90 1.65 -0.53
N ASP A 812 -37.77 0.94 -0.50
CA ASP A 812 -37.43 -0.15 -1.41
C ASP A 812 -37.37 -1.47 -0.62
N GLU A 813 -38.06 -2.50 -1.10
CA GLU A 813 -38.18 -3.78 -0.39
C GLU A 813 -36.82 -4.48 -0.26
N ILE A 814 -36.06 -4.57 -1.34
CA ILE A 814 -34.77 -5.30 -1.37
C ILE A 814 -33.76 -4.64 -0.44
N THR A 815 -33.61 -3.31 -0.54
CA THR A 815 -32.77 -2.49 0.34
C THR A 815 -33.14 -2.70 1.80
N THR A 816 -34.44 -2.67 2.11
CA THR A 816 -34.94 -2.85 3.48
C THR A 816 -34.62 -4.26 3.99
N LEU A 817 -34.85 -5.31 3.20
CA LEU A 817 -34.60 -6.70 3.59
C LEU A 817 -33.12 -6.94 3.92
N ILE A 818 -32.21 -6.50 3.04
CA ILE A 818 -30.77 -6.71 3.26
C ILE A 818 -30.30 -5.90 4.48
N SER A 819 -30.78 -4.67 4.62
CA SER A 819 -30.45 -3.81 5.78
C SER A 819 -30.90 -4.43 7.10
N LEU A 820 -32.14 -4.94 7.17
CA LEU A 820 -32.65 -5.63 8.37
C LEU A 820 -31.86 -6.90 8.69
N LYS A 821 -31.44 -7.67 7.69
CA LYS A 821 -30.62 -8.87 7.89
C LYS A 821 -29.22 -8.56 8.42
N LEU A 822 -28.61 -7.49 7.93
CA LEU A 822 -27.33 -7.00 8.46
C LEU A 822 -27.47 -6.51 9.90
N LEU A 823 -28.52 -5.76 10.20
CA LEU A 823 -28.79 -5.24 11.54
C LEU A 823 -29.05 -6.35 12.56
N SER A 824 -29.84 -7.38 12.20
CA SER A 824 -30.09 -8.51 13.09
C SER A 824 -28.79 -9.22 13.49
N THR A 825 -27.85 -9.31 12.53
CA THR A 825 -26.51 -9.87 12.77
C THR A 825 -25.68 -8.96 13.68
N MET A 826 -25.70 -7.64 13.47
CA MET A 826 -24.97 -6.68 14.32
C MET A 826 -25.49 -6.65 15.76
N PHE A 827 -26.80 -6.74 15.97
CA PHE A 827 -27.42 -6.76 17.30
C PHE A 827 -27.02 -7.94 18.16
N TYR A 828 -26.57 -9.03 17.55
CA TYR A 828 -26.05 -10.17 18.28
C TYR A 828 -24.68 -9.89 18.93
N PHE A 829 -23.84 -9.05 18.31
CA PHE A 829 -22.44 -8.87 18.71
C PHE A 829 -22.14 -7.54 19.44
N ARG A 830 -23.04 -6.56 19.40
CA ARG A 830 -22.84 -5.23 20.01
C ARG A 830 -23.70 -5.06 21.26
N SER A 831 -23.14 -4.43 22.29
CA SER A 831 -23.90 -4.05 23.49
C SER A 831 -25.00 -3.03 23.13
N VAL A 832 -26.17 -3.17 23.76
CA VAL A 832 -27.45 -2.52 23.41
C VAL A 832 -27.50 -1.02 23.73
N PHE A 833 -26.45 -0.46 24.35
CA PHE A 833 -26.45 0.92 24.82
C PHE A 833 -26.62 1.92 23.64
N GLY A 834 -27.71 2.69 23.66
CA GLY A 834 -28.09 3.64 22.61
C GLY A 834 -28.91 3.07 21.43
N MET A 835 -29.34 1.80 21.47
CA MET A 835 -30.11 1.18 20.38
C MET A 835 -31.64 1.34 20.48
N ILE A 836 -32.19 1.78 21.62
CA ILE A 836 -33.65 1.96 21.79
C ILE A 836 -34.18 3.07 20.87
N GLU A 837 -33.54 4.24 20.87
CA GLU A 837 -33.90 5.34 19.97
C GLU A 837 -33.79 4.93 18.49
N PHE A 838 -32.78 4.11 18.15
CA PHE A 838 -32.63 3.55 16.81
C PHE A 838 -33.83 2.67 16.42
N LEU A 839 -34.27 1.76 17.30
CA LEU A 839 -35.42 0.90 17.00
C LEU A 839 -36.70 1.70 16.84
N ALA A 840 -36.93 2.65 17.73
CA ALA A 840 -38.09 3.54 17.69
C ALA A 840 -38.13 4.36 16.39
N LYS A 841 -36.97 4.82 15.89
CA LYS A 841 -36.90 5.64 14.68
C LYS A 841 -36.96 4.84 13.38
N TYR A 842 -36.25 3.71 13.27
CA TYR A 842 -36.02 3.04 11.98
C TYR A 842 -36.71 1.68 11.84
N ILE A 843 -36.95 0.97 12.95
CA ILE A 843 -37.59 -0.37 12.91
C ILE A 843 -39.10 -0.26 13.12
N LYS A 844 -39.56 0.61 14.03
CA LYS A 844 -41.00 0.87 14.27
C LYS A 844 -41.79 1.20 13.00
N PRO A 845 -41.31 2.06 12.06
CA PRO A 845 -42.04 2.32 10.81
C PRO A 845 -42.22 1.08 9.92
N LYS A 846 -41.47 0.01 10.14
CA LYS A 846 -41.55 -1.24 9.36
C LYS A 846 -42.63 -2.20 9.85
N TYR A 847 -43.33 -1.87 10.94
CA TYR A 847 -44.45 -2.65 11.46
C TYR A 847 -45.58 -2.79 10.43
N SER A 848 -45.93 -1.70 9.75
CA SER A 848 -47.01 -1.64 8.76
C SER A 848 -46.53 -1.83 7.31
N HIS A 849 -45.28 -2.24 7.10
CA HIS A 849 -44.73 -2.40 5.75
C HIS A 849 -45.51 -3.48 4.95
N PRO A 850 -45.82 -3.30 3.66
CA PRO A 850 -46.66 -4.23 2.89
C PRO A 850 -46.03 -5.61 2.63
N SER A 851 -44.70 -5.69 2.49
CA SER A 851 -44.00 -6.97 2.30
C SER A 851 -43.97 -7.82 3.59
N LYS A 852 -44.43 -9.07 3.47
CA LYS A 852 -44.36 -10.09 4.54
C LYS A 852 -42.93 -10.41 4.96
N ASN A 853 -41.98 -10.39 4.03
CA ASN A 853 -40.57 -10.67 4.32
C ASN A 853 -39.94 -9.56 5.17
N VAL A 854 -40.34 -8.30 4.94
CA VAL A 854 -39.90 -7.17 5.76
C VAL A 854 -40.48 -7.29 7.17
N ARG A 855 -41.78 -7.54 7.31
CA ARG A 855 -42.42 -7.79 8.62
C ARG A 855 -41.76 -8.93 9.37
N LYS A 856 -41.45 -10.05 8.68
CA LYS A 856 -40.71 -11.18 9.24
C LYS A 856 -39.35 -10.77 9.82
N LEU A 857 -38.51 -10.10 9.03
CA LEU A 857 -37.18 -9.68 9.50
C LEU A 857 -37.26 -8.61 10.61
N THR A 858 -38.27 -7.74 10.57
CA THR A 858 -38.59 -6.81 11.66
C THR A 858 -38.84 -7.56 12.97
N ALA A 859 -39.63 -8.65 12.95
CA ALA A 859 -39.87 -9.48 14.12
C ALA A 859 -38.59 -10.16 14.63
N VAL A 860 -37.70 -10.61 13.73
CA VAL A 860 -36.39 -11.18 14.10
C VAL A 860 -35.50 -10.13 14.78
N CYS A 861 -35.40 -8.93 14.22
CA CYS A 861 -34.63 -7.81 14.80
C CYS A 861 -35.13 -7.47 16.21
N LEU A 862 -36.45 -7.35 16.38
CA LEU A 862 -37.06 -7.11 17.69
C LEU A 862 -36.76 -8.25 18.67
N SER A 863 -36.84 -9.50 18.25
CA SER A 863 -36.56 -10.65 19.11
C SER A 863 -35.13 -10.63 19.66
N ILE A 864 -34.14 -10.35 18.81
CA ILE A 864 -32.73 -10.28 19.21
C ILE A 864 -32.48 -9.10 20.14
N PHE A 865 -33.05 -7.94 19.80
CA PHE A 865 -32.95 -6.76 20.66
C PHE A 865 -33.56 -7.04 22.04
N MET A 866 -34.77 -7.59 22.08
CA MET A 866 -35.51 -7.85 23.32
C MET A 866 -34.78 -8.83 24.23
N LYS A 867 -34.06 -9.81 23.66
CA LYS A 867 -33.22 -10.73 24.42
C LYS A 867 -32.13 -10.00 25.22
N ASN A 868 -31.59 -8.92 24.67
CA ASN A 868 -30.45 -8.21 25.23
C ASN A 868 -30.83 -6.89 25.95
N ALA A 869 -32.08 -6.43 25.83
CA ALA A 869 -32.52 -5.17 26.43
C ALA A 869 -32.56 -5.24 27.97
N THR A 870 -31.95 -4.25 28.65
CA THR A 870 -31.93 -4.13 30.12
C THR A 870 -32.73 -2.94 30.65
N GLU A 871 -33.14 -2.03 29.77
CA GLU A 871 -33.86 -0.79 30.07
C GLU A 871 -35.37 -0.91 29.76
N ASP A 872 -36.16 0.07 30.20
CA ASP A 872 -37.59 0.15 29.88
C ASP A 872 -37.79 0.50 28.39
N TRP A 873 -38.31 -0.46 27.64
CA TRP A 873 -38.53 -0.39 26.20
C TRP A 873 -39.99 -0.12 25.84
N THR A 874 -40.88 -0.11 26.84
CA THR A 874 -42.34 -0.12 26.60
C THR A 874 -42.85 1.18 26.02
N GLU A 875 -42.36 2.34 26.48
CA GLU A 875 -42.77 3.65 25.98
C GLU A 875 -42.24 3.96 24.57
N LEU A 876 -41.02 3.52 24.24
CA LEU A 876 -40.33 3.90 23.00
C LEU A 876 -40.68 2.99 21.81
N ILE A 877 -40.97 1.72 22.06
CA ILE A 877 -41.18 0.70 21.02
C ILE A 877 -42.64 0.20 20.99
N GLY A 878 -43.43 0.47 22.05
CA GLY A 878 -44.74 -0.15 22.27
C GLY A 878 -45.90 0.35 21.40
N GLU A 879 -45.86 1.59 20.89
CA GLU A 879 -46.95 2.12 20.04
C GLU A 879 -47.00 1.39 18.68
N GLY A 880 -48.15 0.77 18.37
CA GLY A 880 -48.36 -0.03 17.15
C GLY A 880 -47.75 -1.44 17.18
N LEU A 881 -47.02 -1.80 18.25
CA LEU A 881 -46.39 -3.13 18.40
C LEU A 881 -47.43 -4.24 18.57
N VAL A 882 -48.53 -3.96 19.27
CA VAL A 882 -49.62 -4.91 19.47
C VAL A 882 -50.29 -5.26 18.14
N GLU A 883 -50.60 -4.24 17.34
CA GLU A 883 -51.20 -4.35 16.01
C GLU A 883 -50.25 -5.09 15.07
N PHE A 884 -48.95 -4.82 15.15
CA PHE A 884 -47.93 -5.55 14.41
C PHE A 884 -47.94 -7.04 14.75
N ILE A 885 -47.84 -7.41 16.03
CA ILE A 885 -47.83 -8.82 16.46
C ILE A 885 -49.13 -9.50 16.04
N LYS A 886 -50.29 -8.86 16.25
CA LYS A 886 -51.58 -9.38 15.77
C LYS A 886 -51.62 -9.55 14.26
N GLY A 887 -50.99 -8.65 13.51
CA GLY A 887 -50.83 -8.77 12.06
C GLY A 887 -50.05 -10.03 11.68
N LEU A 888 -48.95 -10.34 12.38
CA LEU A 888 -48.18 -11.56 12.16
C LEU A 888 -49.02 -12.82 12.42
N PHE A 889 -49.88 -12.83 13.44
CA PHE A 889 -50.76 -13.97 13.74
C PHE A 889 -51.86 -14.20 12.69
N LYS A 890 -52.17 -13.21 11.85
CA LYS A 890 -53.13 -13.36 10.73
C LYS A 890 -52.54 -14.05 9.50
N GLU A 891 -51.21 -14.15 9.41
CA GLU A 891 -50.50 -14.72 8.27
C GLU A 891 -49.89 -16.08 8.64
N GLU A 892 -50.31 -17.16 7.97
CA GLU A 892 -49.86 -18.52 8.32
C GLU A 892 -48.33 -18.69 8.21
N ASP A 893 -47.70 -18.08 7.22
CA ASP A 893 -46.24 -18.12 7.00
C ASP A 893 -45.42 -17.46 8.12
N LEU A 894 -46.04 -16.62 8.95
CA LEU A 894 -45.37 -15.79 9.96
C LEU A 894 -45.64 -16.24 11.40
N LEU A 895 -46.44 -17.29 11.61
CA LEU A 895 -46.80 -17.77 12.95
C LEU A 895 -45.58 -18.14 13.79
N ILE A 896 -44.56 -18.77 13.19
CA ILE A 896 -43.30 -19.11 13.89
C ILE A 896 -42.58 -17.85 14.37
N ASP A 897 -42.50 -16.81 13.52
CA ASP A 897 -41.82 -15.56 13.84
C ASP A 897 -42.59 -14.78 14.92
N ALA A 898 -43.92 -14.80 14.87
CA ALA A 898 -44.80 -14.25 15.90
C ALA A 898 -44.58 -14.94 17.27
N LEU A 899 -44.61 -16.27 17.30
CA LEU A 899 -44.39 -17.06 18.51
C LEU A 899 -43.00 -16.83 19.11
N LYS A 900 -41.94 -16.78 18.28
CA LYS A 900 -40.57 -16.48 18.76
C LYS A 900 -40.49 -15.10 19.41
N LEU A 901 -41.10 -14.09 18.78
CA LEU A 901 -41.13 -12.74 19.32
C LEU A 901 -41.88 -12.69 20.65
N CYS A 902 -43.09 -13.28 20.71
CA CYS A 902 -43.86 -13.40 21.95
C CYS A 902 -43.11 -14.18 23.04
N GLY A 903 -42.36 -15.21 22.67
CA GLY A 903 -41.51 -15.98 23.58
C GLY A 903 -40.50 -15.10 24.30
N VAL A 904 -39.76 -14.28 23.57
CA VAL A 904 -38.80 -13.34 24.18
C VAL A 904 -39.50 -12.28 25.03
N PHE A 905 -40.67 -11.77 24.61
CA PHE A 905 -41.45 -10.86 25.46
C PHE A 905 -41.91 -11.52 26.77
N SER A 906 -42.31 -12.79 26.70
CA SER A 906 -42.85 -13.53 27.84
C SER A 906 -41.81 -13.87 28.90
N THR A 907 -40.51 -13.70 28.63
CA THR A 907 -39.46 -13.88 29.67
C THR A 907 -39.33 -12.65 30.58
N LYS A 908 -40.01 -11.55 30.27
CA LYS A 908 -39.98 -10.31 31.06
C LYS A 908 -41.38 -9.96 31.57
N PHE A 909 -41.45 -9.30 32.73
CA PHE A 909 -42.71 -8.91 33.36
C PHE A 909 -43.54 -7.98 32.46
N ASP A 910 -42.95 -6.87 31.97
CA ASP A 910 -43.67 -5.90 31.14
C ASP A 910 -44.11 -6.46 29.78
N GLY A 911 -43.31 -7.35 29.19
CA GLY A 911 -43.66 -8.04 27.96
C GLY A 911 -44.84 -8.98 28.17
N SER A 912 -44.83 -9.77 29.24
CA SER A 912 -45.96 -10.60 29.63
C SER A 912 -47.22 -9.77 29.91
N ARG A 913 -47.07 -8.60 30.56
CA ARG A 913 -48.18 -7.66 30.80
C ARG A 913 -48.77 -7.12 29.50
N LEU A 914 -47.94 -6.79 28.51
CA LEU A 914 -48.36 -6.35 27.18
C LEU A 914 -49.16 -7.44 26.45
N LEU A 915 -48.64 -8.68 26.42
CA LEU A 915 -49.31 -9.83 25.80
C LEU A 915 -50.67 -10.09 26.45
N SER A 916 -50.74 -10.01 27.78
CA SER A 916 -51.98 -10.22 28.53
C SER A 916 -53.07 -9.20 28.20
N LYS A 917 -52.71 -7.92 28.07
CA LYS A 917 -53.68 -6.83 27.84
C LYS A 917 -54.15 -6.70 26.40
N SER A 918 -53.46 -7.34 25.47
CA SER A 918 -53.68 -7.17 24.03
C SER A 918 -54.53 -8.26 23.40
N GLY A 919 -54.83 -9.36 24.10
CA GLY A 919 -55.53 -10.52 23.53
C GLY A 919 -54.63 -11.46 22.71
N ILE A 920 -53.33 -11.15 22.58
CA ILE A 920 -52.36 -11.96 21.84
C ILE A 920 -52.21 -13.36 22.46
N VAL A 921 -52.36 -13.49 23.78
CA VAL A 921 -52.32 -14.81 24.44
C VAL A 921 -53.42 -15.72 23.91
N GLN A 922 -54.60 -15.19 23.59
CA GLN A 922 -55.67 -15.97 22.97
C GLN A 922 -55.29 -16.40 21.55
N ASP A 923 -54.64 -15.53 20.78
CA ASP A 923 -54.13 -15.88 19.45
C ASP A 923 -53.09 -17.02 19.53
N ILE A 924 -52.23 -17.03 20.55
CA ILE A 924 -51.28 -18.13 20.81
C ILE A 924 -52.03 -19.44 21.11
N VAL A 925 -53.08 -19.41 21.92
CA VAL A 925 -53.92 -20.59 22.21
C VAL A 925 -54.64 -21.08 20.95
N ASN A 926 -55.09 -20.18 20.09
CA ASN A 926 -55.69 -20.57 18.81
C ASN A 926 -54.67 -21.26 17.90
N VAL A 927 -53.41 -20.79 17.87
CA VAL A 927 -52.31 -21.45 17.14
C VAL A 927 -51.95 -22.80 17.75
N LEU A 928 -51.96 -22.93 19.08
CA LEU A 928 -51.76 -24.21 19.78
C LEU A 928 -52.77 -25.27 19.33
N ASN A 929 -53.99 -24.88 18.98
CA ASN A 929 -55.03 -25.80 18.50
C ASN A 929 -54.89 -26.20 17.03
N LYS A 930 -53.93 -25.64 16.28
CA LYS A 930 -53.64 -26.06 14.90
C LYS A 930 -52.88 -27.38 14.89
N ASP A 931 -53.07 -28.18 13.84
CA ASP A 931 -52.39 -29.47 13.65
C ASP A 931 -50.99 -29.29 13.01
N ASP A 932 -50.09 -28.63 13.75
CA ASP A 932 -48.68 -28.44 13.36
C ASP A 932 -47.79 -28.56 14.61
N GLU A 933 -47.00 -29.63 14.68
CA GLU A 933 -46.15 -29.98 15.83
C GLU A 933 -45.20 -28.84 16.24
N ARG A 934 -44.61 -28.14 15.26
CA ARG A 934 -43.63 -27.08 15.53
C ARG A 934 -44.30 -25.84 16.10
N LEU A 935 -45.48 -25.49 15.59
CA LEU A 935 -46.28 -24.38 16.12
C LEU A 935 -46.82 -24.70 17.51
N GLN A 936 -47.23 -25.95 17.74
CA GLN A 936 -47.65 -26.44 19.06
C GLN A 936 -46.52 -26.33 20.08
N GLU A 937 -45.32 -26.84 19.75
CA GLU A 937 -44.15 -26.78 20.64
C GLU A 937 -43.77 -25.35 21.01
N LEU A 938 -43.67 -24.46 20.01
CA LEU A 938 -43.37 -23.05 20.25
C LEU A 938 -44.45 -22.38 21.09
N SER A 939 -45.73 -22.67 20.85
CA SER A 939 -46.84 -22.14 21.65
C SER A 939 -46.76 -22.58 23.11
N CYS A 940 -46.41 -23.84 23.37
CA CYS A 940 -46.16 -24.34 24.72
C CYS A 940 -45.00 -23.63 25.41
N ILE A 941 -43.90 -23.33 24.70
CA ILE A 941 -42.76 -22.56 25.24
C ILE A 941 -43.20 -21.16 25.67
N VAL A 942 -43.93 -20.45 24.80
CA VAL A 942 -44.41 -19.09 25.09
C VAL A 942 -45.36 -19.09 26.28
N LEU A 943 -46.33 -20.01 26.30
CA LEU A 943 -47.30 -20.13 27.39
C LEU A 943 -46.63 -20.52 28.72
N ALA A 944 -45.65 -21.41 28.71
CA ALA A 944 -44.88 -21.79 29.89
C ALA A 944 -44.14 -20.60 30.51
N SER A 945 -43.48 -19.79 29.69
CA SER A 945 -42.81 -18.58 30.16
C SER A 945 -43.81 -17.53 30.65
N TYR A 946 -44.86 -17.27 29.88
CA TYR A 946 -45.91 -16.30 30.23
C TYR A 946 -46.64 -16.65 31.54
N SER A 947 -47.02 -17.92 31.72
CA SER A 947 -47.73 -18.42 32.91
C SER A 947 -46.92 -18.30 34.19
N SER A 948 -45.59 -18.19 34.11
CA SER A 948 -44.76 -17.91 35.29
C SER A 948 -45.05 -16.54 35.92
N GLN A 949 -45.50 -15.57 35.10
CA GLN A 949 -45.82 -14.21 35.52
C GLN A 949 -47.32 -14.00 35.70
N PHE A 950 -48.15 -14.60 34.84
CA PHE A 950 -49.62 -14.44 34.82
C PHE A 950 -50.37 -15.78 34.83
N PRO A 951 -50.21 -16.61 35.89
CA PRO A 951 -50.81 -17.95 35.96
C PRO A 951 -52.35 -17.93 36.06
N PHE A 952 -52.94 -16.77 36.37
CA PHE A 952 -54.37 -16.59 36.61
C PHE A 952 -55.14 -16.01 35.41
N SER A 953 -54.49 -15.85 34.26
CA SER A 953 -55.13 -15.23 33.08
C SER A 953 -56.12 -16.19 32.41
N THR A 954 -57.27 -15.67 31.97
CA THR A 954 -58.30 -16.47 31.29
C THR A 954 -57.76 -17.26 30.10
N PRO A 955 -56.95 -16.68 29.19
CA PRO A 955 -56.41 -17.45 28.07
C PRO A 955 -55.48 -18.59 28.51
N ALA A 956 -54.72 -18.43 29.60
CA ALA A 956 -53.93 -19.54 30.15
C ALA A 956 -54.85 -20.66 30.68
N LEU A 957 -55.98 -20.32 31.31
CA LEU A 957 -56.94 -21.34 31.78
C LEU A 957 -57.63 -22.08 30.62
N ASP A 958 -57.77 -21.46 29.46
CA ASP A 958 -58.36 -22.05 28.26
C ASP A 958 -57.40 -23.02 27.56
N ALA A 959 -56.09 -22.79 27.66
CA ALA A 959 -55.06 -23.66 27.07
C ALA A 959 -54.91 -25.02 27.76
N ILE A 960 -55.43 -25.19 28.98
CA ILE A 960 -55.19 -26.35 29.85
C ILE A 960 -55.59 -27.66 29.17
N GLU A 961 -56.81 -27.74 28.61
CA GLU A 961 -57.32 -29.00 28.04
C GLU A 961 -56.52 -29.46 26.80
N THR A 962 -56.15 -28.52 25.94
CA THR A 962 -55.31 -28.80 24.77
C THR A 962 -53.94 -29.30 25.21
N ILE A 963 -53.31 -28.63 26.18
CA ILE A 963 -51.99 -29.03 26.68
C ILE A 963 -52.04 -30.39 27.37
N LEU A 964 -53.06 -30.68 28.17
CA LEU A 964 -53.24 -32.01 28.79
C LEU A 964 -53.39 -33.11 27.74
N THR A 965 -54.09 -32.84 26.65
CA THR A 965 -54.22 -33.77 25.52
C THR A 965 -52.87 -34.01 24.82
N PHE A 966 -52.02 -33.00 24.72
CA PHE A 966 -50.65 -33.16 24.19
C PHE A 966 -49.76 -33.98 25.12
N VAL A 967 -49.85 -33.74 26.44
CA VAL A 967 -49.16 -34.57 27.44
C VAL A 967 -49.62 -36.04 27.34
N GLU A 968 -50.91 -36.29 27.13
CA GLU A 968 -51.47 -37.65 26.97
C GLU A 968 -51.01 -38.37 25.71
N LYS A 969 -50.89 -37.65 24.59
CA LYS A 969 -50.36 -38.17 23.32
C LYS A 969 -48.84 -38.36 23.33
N ASP A 970 -48.20 -38.17 24.49
CA ASP A 970 -46.75 -38.23 24.66
C ASP A 970 -45.99 -37.18 23.82
N PHE A 971 -46.71 -36.14 23.36
CA PHE A 971 -46.16 -34.94 22.76
C PHE A 971 -45.67 -33.99 23.87
N ALA A 972 -44.93 -34.55 24.81
CA ALA A 972 -44.61 -33.93 26.08
C ALA A 972 -43.32 -33.10 25.97
N ALA A 973 -43.42 -31.92 25.36
CA ALA A 973 -42.37 -30.92 25.51
C ALA A 973 -42.22 -30.57 27.01
N PRO A 974 -40.99 -30.41 27.54
CA PRO A 974 -40.79 -30.03 28.94
C PRO A 974 -41.59 -28.76 29.33
N SER A 975 -41.77 -27.85 28.38
CA SER A 975 -42.56 -26.62 28.51
C SER A 975 -44.04 -26.86 28.88
N SER A 976 -44.67 -27.91 28.35
CA SER A 976 -46.07 -28.26 28.68
C SER A 976 -46.25 -28.57 30.17
N LEU A 977 -45.29 -29.28 30.76
CA LEU A 977 -45.31 -29.58 32.19
C LEU A 977 -44.98 -28.36 33.05
N ILE A 978 -44.05 -27.48 32.61
CA ILE A 978 -43.82 -26.18 33.28
C ILE A 978 -45.11 -25.36 33.28
N PHE A 979 -45.80 -25.30 32.15
CA PHE A 979 -47.06 -24.58 32.05
C PHE A 979 -48.11 -25.12 33.03
N ILE A 980 -48.34 -26.45 33.04
CA ILE A 980 -49.27 -27.11 33.96
C ILE A 980 -48.91 -26.78 35.40
N ALA A 981 -47.63 -26.90 35.78
CA ALA A 981 -47.18 -26.54 37.11
C ALA A 981 -47.47 -25.06 37.41
N ASN A 982 -47.18 -24.12 36.51
CA ASN A 982 -47.39 -22.69 36.71
C ASN A 982 -48.86 -22.34 36.94
N VAL A 983 -49.77 -22.85 36.10
CA VAL A 983 -51.20 -22.55 36.22
C VAL A 983 -51.86 -23.31 37.39
N ALA A 984 -51.32 -24.45 37.82
CA ALA A 984 -51.86 -25.24 38.93
C ALA A 984 -51.90 -24.51 40.30
N ILE A 985 -51.29 -23.32 40.41
CA ILE A 985 -51.46 -22.43 41.56
C ILE A 985 -52.90 -21.86 41.62
N ASN A 986 -53.57 -21.72 40.48
CA ASN A 986 -54.95 -21.25 40.39
C ASN A 986 -55.93 -22.36 40.75
N LYS A 987 -56.87 -22.10 41.68
CA LYS A 987 -57.88 -23.07 42.11
C LYS A 987 -58.66 -23.73 40.96
N GLN A 988 -59.16 -22.95 39.98
CA GLN A 988 -59.93 -23.49 38.87
C GLN A 988 -59.07 -24.34 37.94
N ALA A 989 -57.82 -23.92 37.68
CA ALA A 989 -56.85 -24.72 36.93
C ALA A 989 -56.53 -26.04 37.65
N SER A 990 -56.24 -26.00 38.96
CA SER A 990 -55.96 -27.18 39.76
C SER A 990 -57.08 -28.20 39.66
N ILE A 991 -58.34 -27.75 39.74
CA ILE A 991 -59.53 -28.60 39.62
C ILE A 991 -59.64 -29.21 38.21
N LYS A 992 -59.42 -28.41 37.14
CA LYS A 992 -59.43 -28.94 35.76
C LYS A 992 -58.35 -30.01 35.56
N ILE A 993 -57.13 -29.74 36.01
CA ILE A 993 -56.00 -30.67 35.88
C ILE A 993 -56.23 -31.92 36.73
N ALA A 994 -56.78 -31.79 37.93
CA ALA A 994 -57.07 -32.90 38.83
C ALA A 994 -57.98 -33.97 38.18
N LYS A 995 -58.99 -33.56 37.41
CA LYS A 995 -59.91 -34.47 36.70
C LYS A 995 -59.23 -35.33 35.62
N ARG A 996 -58.03 -34.94 35.18
CA ARG A 996 -57.24 -35.68 34.18
C ARG A 996 -55.84 -36.02 34.71
N VAL A 997 -55.66 -36.03 36.03
CA VAL A 997 -54.36 -36.26 36.67
C VAL A 997 -53.77 -37.63 36.33
N GLY A 998 -54.60 -38.62 35.97
CA GLY A 998 -54.17 -39.94 35.52
C GLY A 998 -53.15 -39.89 34.36
N ILE A 999 -53.24 -38.88 33.49
CA ILE A 999 -52.26 -38.64 32.41
C ILE A 999 -50.87 -38.37 33.00
N LEU A 1000 -50.79 -37.54 34.04
CA LEU A 1000 -49.55 -37.18 34.73
C LEU A 1000 -49.00 -38.37 35.54
N LEU A 1001 -49.88 -39.14 36.19
CA LEU A 1001 -49.48 -40.32 36.96
C LEU A 1001 -48.91 -41.43 36.08
N LYS A 1002 -49.48 -41.63 34.89
CA LYS A 1002 -48.97 -42.58 33.90
C LYS A 1002 -47.51 -42.30 33.52
N MET A 1003 -47.08 -41.03 33.49
CA MET A 1003 -45.68 -40.68 33.19
C MET A 1003 -44.71 -41.11 34.30
N ILE A 1004 -45.17 -41.15 35.56
CA ILE A 1004 -44.40 -41.70 36.68
C ILE A 1004 -44.39 -43.24 36.59
N GLU A 1005 -45.54 -43.86 36.30
CA GLU A 1005 -45.67 -45.33 36.10
C GLU A 1005 -44.72 -45.85 35.02
N GLU A 1006 -44.62 -45.13 33.90
CA GLU A 1006 -43.75 -45.48 32.77
C GLU A 1006 -42.25 -45.23 33.03
N LYS A 1007 -41.88 -44.71 34.22
CA LYS A 1007 -40.49 -44.38 34.60
C LYS A 1007 -39.77 -43.53 33.55
N ARG A 1008 -40.39 -42.42 33.15
CA ARG A 1008 -39.78 -41.40 32.27
C ARG A 1008 -38.50 -40.84 32.88
N ASP A 1009 -37.78 -40.02 32.13
CA ASP A 1009 -36.54 -39.40 32.61
C ASP A 1009 -36.76 -38.56 33.88
N ASN A 1010 -35.69 -38.36 34.64
CA ASN A 1010 -35.74 -37.68 35.93
C ASN A 1010 -36.29 -36.25 35.85
N GLU A 1011 -36.04 -35.53 34.75
CA GLU A 1011 -36.50 -34.15 34.59
C GLU A 1011 -38.01 -34.08 34.38
N THR A 1012 -38.54 -34.98 33.55
CA THR A 1012 -39.99 -35.16 33.33
C THR A 1012 -40.69 -35.50 34.64
N ILE A 1013 -40.16 -36.47 35.40
CA ILE A 1013 -40.71 -36.87 36.70
C ILE A 1013 -40.72 -35.69 37.68
N ILE A 1014 -39.63 -34.92 37.78
CA ILE A 1014 -39.58 -33.74 38.65
C ILE A 1014 -40.67 -32.73 38.27
N ARG A 1015 -40.84 -32.43 36.98
CA ARG A 1015 -41.85 -31.45 36.52
C ARG A 1015 -43.28 -31.91 36.82
N VAL A 1016 -43.56 -33.20 36.64
CA VAL A 1016 -44.85 -33.81 37.04
C VAL A 1016 -45.06 -33.69 38.54
N LEU A 1017 -44.06 -34.03 39.35
CA LEU A 1017 -44.15 -33.95 40.81
C LEU A 1017 -44.38 -32.53 41.31
N VAL A 1018 -43.73 -31.52 40.71
CA VAL A 1018 -43.98 -30.10 41.01
C VAL A 1018 -45.43 -29.71 40.69
N ALA A 1019 -45.97 -30.18 39.55
CA ALA A 1019 -47.38 -29.95 39.23
C ALA A 1019 -48.31 -30.62 40.26
N LEU A 1020 -48.09 -31.89 40.58
CA LEU A 1020 -48.87 -32.64 41.57
C LEU A 1020 -48.81 -31.99 42.96
N GLN A 1021 -47.65 -31.48 43.36
CA GLN A 1021 -47.49 -30.75 44.62
C GLN A 1021 -48.38 -29.50 44.67
N ARG A 1022 -48.42 -28.73 43.57
CA ARG A 1022 -49.24 -27.51 43.47
C ARG A 1022 -50.73 -27.84 43.42
N ILE A 1023 -51.13 -28.90 42.72
CA ILE A 1023 -52.53 -29.35 42.68
C ILE A 1023 -52.97 -29.86 44.07
N SER A 1024 -52.12 -30.65 44.73
CA SER A 1024 -52.40 -31.23 46.06
C SER A 1024 -52.51 -30.20 47.17
N ALA A 1025 -51.93 -29.00 46.98
CA ALA A 1025 -52.09 -27.88 47.91
C ALA A 1025 -53.50 -27.28 47.89
N ASN A 1026 -54.31 -27.56 46.85
CA ASN A 1026 -55.69 -27.11 46.76
C ASN A 1026 -56.65 -28.21 47.26
N THR A 1027 -57.38 -27.96 48.34
CA THR A 1027 -58.24 -28.96 48.99
C THR A 1027 -59.26 -29.61 48.04
N GLU A 1028 -59.93 -28.81 47.21
CA GLU A 1028 -60.98 -29.31 46.30
C GLU A 1028 -60.40 -30.14 45.15
N ALA A 1029 -59.27 -29.69 44.58
CA ALA A 1029 -58.57 -30.45 43.56
C ALA A 1029 -57.97 -31.76 44.13
N ALA A 1030 -57.41 -31.70 45.33
CA ALA A 1030 -56.89 -32.85 46.04
C ALA A 1030 -57.98 -33.90 46.31
N GLU A 1031 -59.18 -33.50 46.74
CA GLU A 1031 -60.32 -34.42 46.89
C GLU A 1031 -60.68 -35.14 45.58
N ILE A 1032 -60.61 -34.44 44.44
CA ILE A 1032 -60.85 -35.03 43.11
C ILE A 1032 -59.77 -36.07 42.78
N ILE A 1033 -58.49 -35.71 42.93
CA ILE A 1033 -57.37 -36.63 42.67
C ILE A 1033 -57.52 -37.89 43.53
N ILE A 1034 -57.83 -37.75 44.82
CA ILE A 1034 -57.98 -38.88 45.75
C ILE A 1034 -59.11 -39.82 45.32
N LYS A 1035 -60.27 -39.27 44.93
CA LYS A 1035 -61.44 -40.07 44.52
C LYS A 1035 -61.24 -40.79 43.20
N GLU A 1036 -60.52 -40.18 42.26
CA GLU A 1036 -60.42 -40.68 40.89
C GLU A 1036 -59.18 -41.55 40.66
N ASN A 1037 -58.18 -41.53 41.56
CA ASN A 1037 -56.86 -42.15 41.31
C ASN A 1037 -56.28 -42.85 42.54
N GLU A 1038 -56.84 -43.99 42.94
CA GLU A 1038 -56.36 -44.81 44.08
C GLU A 1038 -54.87 -45.22 43.94
N LYS A 1039 -54.37 -45.34 42.71
CA LYS A 1039 -52.97 -45.68 42.41
C LYS A 1039 -51.97 -44.59 42.81
N LEU A 1040 -52.41 -43.35 43.02
CA LEU A 1040 -51.55 -42.23 43.40
C LEU A 1040 -50.67 -42.57 44.60
N PHE A 1041 -51.27 -43.13 45.67
CA PHE A 1041 -50.55 -43.40 46.90
C PHE A 1041 -49.56 -44.56 46.75
N VAL A 1042 -49.86 -45.55 45.90
CA VAL A 1042 -48.92 -46.62 45.55
C VAL A 1042 -47.72 -46.04 44.83
N LEU A 1043 -47.94 -45.21 43.81
CA LEU A 1043 -46.87 -44.54 43.08
C LEU A 1043 -46.02 -43.64 43.95
N MET A 1044 -46.66 -42.86 44.83
CA MET A 1044 -45.92 -42.02 45.77
C MET A 1044 -45.10 -42.86 46.75
N SER A 1045 -45.60 -44.01 47.20
CA SER A 1045 -44.87 -44.98 48.03
C SER A 1045 -43.65 -45.56 47.31
N ASP A 1046 -43.78 -45.90 46.03
CA ASP A 1046 -42.69 -46.46 45.21
C ASP A 1046 -41.52 -45.47 45.00
N LEU A 1047 -41.78 -44.15 45.16
CA LEU A 1047 -40.75 -43.12 45.09
C LEU A 1047 -39.93 -42.96 46.38
N PHE A 1048 -40.30 -43.62 47.48
CA PHE A 1048 -39.53 -43.55 48.73
C PHE A 1048 -38.17 -44.22 48.57
N GLY A 1049 -37.12 -43.61 49.13
CA GLY A 1049 -35.74 -44.10 48.97
C GLY A 1049 -35.12 -43.81 47.60
N THR A 1050 -35.85 -43.15 46.69
CA THR A 1050 -35.31 -42.60 45.44
C THR A 1050 -34.95 -41.13 45.61
N SER A 1051 -34.30 -40.52 44.61
CA SER A 1051 -34.01 -39.08 44.57
C SER A 1051 -35.25 -38.18 44.59
N PHE A 1052 -36.46 -38.73 44.43
CA PHE A 1052 -37.72 -37.97 44.38
C PHE A 1052 -38.50 -38.01 45.70
N GLU A 1053 -37.98 -38.68 46.73
CA GLU A 1053 -38.69 -38.90 47.99
C GLU A 1053 -39.23 -37.61 48.63
N GLY A 1054 -38.48 -36.50 48.54
CA GLY A 1054 -38.91 -35.21 49.11
C GLY A 1054 -40.20 -34.65 48.50
N TYR A 1055 -40.38 -34.81 47.19
CA TYR A 1055 -41.63 -34.42 46.52
C TYR A 1055 -42.79 -35.30 46.95
N SER A 1056 -42.55 -36.61 47.03
CA SER A 1056 -43.54 -37.59 47.49
C SER A 1056 -44.03 -37.28 48.90
N TYR A 1057 -43.11 -37.01 49.84
CA TYR A 1057 -43.45 -36.57 51.19
C TYR A 1057 -44.30 -35.30 51.20
N THR A 1058 -43.95 -34.32 50.38
CA THR A 1058 -44.69 -33.06 50.34
C THR A 1058 -46.11 -33.25 49.80
N ILE A 1059 -46.26 -34.03 48.73
CA ILE A 1059 -47.56 -34.36 48.13
C ILE A 1059 -48.43 -35.11 49.14
N ILE A 1060 -47.91 -36.19 49.74
CA ILE A 1060 -48.64 -36.99 50.74
C ILE A 1060 -49.01 -36.13 51.96
N ASN A 1061 -48.10 -35.28 52.44
CA ASN A 1061 -48.37 -34.38 53.55
C ASN A 1061 -49.53 -33.42 53.24
N SER A 1062 -49.59 -32.85 52.04
CA SER A 1062 -50.73 -32.03 51.61
C SER A 1062 -52.03 -32.84 51.53
N LEU A 1063 -52.00 -34.03 50.93
CA LEU A 1063 -53.19 -34.88 50.79
C LEU A 1063 -53.70 -35.41 52.14
N SER A 1064 -52.80 -35.65 53.10
CA SER A 1064 -53.13 -36.13 54.45
C SER A 1064 -54.02 -35.18 55.26
N LEU A 1065 -54.21 -33.94 54.79
CA LEU A 1065 -55.16 -33.00 55.39
C LEU A 1065 -56.61 -33.39 55.13
N ILE A 1066 -56.87 -34.26 54.14
CA ILE A 1066 -58.19 -34.72 53.74
C ILE A 1066 -58.50 -36.06 54.42
N SER A 1067 -59.67 -36.17 55.05
CA SER A 1067 -60.04 -37.34 55.87
C SER A 1067 -60.04 -38.65 55.10
N CYS A 1068 -60.57 -38.69 53.87
CA CYS A 1068 -60.58 -39.90 53.04
C CYS A 1068 -59.18 -40.34 52.59
N ALA A 1069 -58.25 -39.41 52.34
CA ALA A 1069 -56.87 -39.75 52.04
C ALA A 1069 -56.17 -40.42 53.23
N LYS A 1070 -56.45 -40.01 54.47
CA LYS A 1070 -55.86 -40.66 55.65
C LYS A 1070 -56.21 -42.14 55.73
N GLU A 1071 -57.45 -42.50 55.41
CA GLU A 1071 -57.92 -43.88 55.43
C GLU A 1071 -57.26 -44.72 54.31
N ILE A 1072 -57.01 -44.13 53.15
CA ILE A 1072 -56.30 -44.80 52.06
C ILE A 1072 -54.82 -44.97 52.42
N VAL A 1073 -54.16 -43.90 52.90
CA VAL A 1073 -52.74 -43.94 53.27
C VAL A 1073 -52.47 -44.93 54.41
N SER A 1074 -53.36 -45.05 55.40
CA SER A 1074 -53.20 -46.03 56.50
C SER A 1074 -53.24 -47.48 56.03
N LYS A 1075 -53.82 -47.75 54.85
CA LYS A 1075 -53.88 -49.08 54.20
C LYS A 1075 -52.70 -49.34 53.25
N THR A 1076 -51.79 -48.38 53.06
CA THR A 1076 -50.59 -48.52 52.19
C THR A 1076 -49.33 -48.79 53.01
N GLN A 1077 -48.17 -48.97 52.34
CA GLN A 1077 -46.87 -49.11 53.00
C GLN A 1077 -46.27 -47.78 53.50
N ILE A 1078 -46.88 -46.65 53.13
CA ILE A 1078 -46.41 -45.29 53.48
C ILE A 1078 -46.21 -45.10 54.99
N PRO A 1079 -47.11 -45.50 55.90
CA PRO A 1079 -46.91 -45.29 57.34
C PRO A 1079 -45.63 -45.97 57.86
N SER A 1080 -45.35 -47.19 57.41
CA SER A 1080 -44.12 -47.92 57.77
C SER A 1080 -42.88 -47.22 57.23
N LEU A 1081 -42.89 -46.79 55.96
CA LEU A 1081 -41.76 -46.09 55.33
C LEU A 1081 -41.48 -44.72 55.95
N VAL A 1082 -42.53 -43.96 56.28
CA VAL A 1082 -42.43 -42.67 56.99
C VAL A 1082 -41.82 -42.87 58.38
N TYR A 1083 -42.24 -43.93 59.09
CA TYR A 1083 -41.73 -44.26 60.43
C TYR A 1083 -40.27 -44.76 60.41
N GLU A 1084 -39.88 -45.53 59.40
CA GLU A 1084 -38.48 -45.92 59.20
C GLU A 1084 -37.61 -44.71 58.87
N LYS A 1085 -38.06 -43.83 57.96
CA LYS A 1085 -37.31 -42.62 57.60
C LYS A 1085 -37.08 -41.71 58.80
N ILE A 1086 -38.09 -41.50 59.65
CA ILE A 1086 -37.95 -40.62 60.80
C ILE A 1086 -37.00 -41.16 61.87
N ARG A 1087 -36.88 -42.50 61.99
CA ARG A 1087 -35.89 -43.16 62.85
C ARG A 1087 -34.46 -42.99 62.33
N GLN A 1088 -34.29 -42.90 61.02
CA GLN A 1088 -32.99 -42.77 60.35
C GLN A 1088 -32.58 -41.31 60.11
N MET A 1089 -33.49 -40.35 60.30
CA MET A 1089 -33.23 -38.93 60.05
C MET A 1089 -32.46 -38.23 61.17
N GLU A 1090 -31.47 -37.43 60.78
CA GLU A 1090 -30.77 -36.51 61.67
C GLU A 1090 -31.67 -35.35 62.11
N LEU A 1091 -31.37 -34.72 63.26
CA LEU A 1091 -32.17 -33.60 63.80
C LEU A 1091 -32.15 -32.36 62.89
N THR A 1092 -31.13 -32.25 62.05
CA THR A 1092 -30.85 -31.16 61.12
C THR A 1092 -31.51 -31.33 59.75
N ASP A 1093 -32.18 -32.46 59.48
CA ASP A 1093 -32.75 -32.73 58.16
C ASP A 1093 -33.91 -31.76 57.84
N PRO A 1094 -33.86 -31.04 56.70
CA PRO A 1094 -34.86 -30.02 56.34
C PRO A 1094 -36.26 -30.58 56.08
N LEU A 1095 -36.41 -31.87 55.78
CA LEU A 1095 -37.71 -32.52 55.58
C LEU A 1095 -38.31 -33.05 56.90
N ARG A 1096 -37.51 -33.14 57.97
CA ARG A 1096 -37.94 -33.67 59.27
C ARG A 1096 -39.22 -33.05 59.82
N PRO A 1097 -39.47 -31.72 59.77
CA PRO A 1097 -40.73 -31.14 60.25
C PRO A 1097 -41.95 -31.59 59.45
N GLN A 1098 -41.81 -31.76 58.14
CA GLN A 1098 -42.91 -32.21 57.27
C GLN A 1098 -43.22 -33.69 57.52
N ILE A 1099 -42.20 -34.52 57.71
CA ILE A 1099 -42.35 -35.94 58.02
C ILE A 1099 -42.93 -36.12 59.42
N LEU A 1100 -42.52 -35.33 60.42
CA LEU A 1100 -43.14 -35.33 61.76
C LEU A 1100 -44.64 -34.98 61.70
N ASN A 1101 -45.02 -33.98 60.90
CA ASN A 1101 -46.42 -33.62 60.67
C ASN A 1101 -47.20 -34.73 59.98
N LEU A 1102 -46.56 -35.48 59.08
CA LEU A 1102 -47.19 -36.62 58.43
C LEU A 1102 -47.36 -37.78 59.41
N VAL A 1103 -46.33 -38.09 60.22
CA VAL A 1103 -46.41 -39.08 61.31
C VAL A 1103 -47.55 -38.75 62.26
N SER A 1104 -47.65 -37.51 62.74
CA SER A 1104 -48.72 -37.12 63.69
C SER A 1104 -50.13 -37.21 63.11
N ARG A 1105 -50.28 -37.23 61.78
CA ARG A 1105 -51.57 -37.37 61.08
C ARG A 1105 -51.89 -38.79 60.64
N LEU A 1106 -50.88 -39.59 60.35
CA LEU A 1106 -51.01 -40.99 59.91
C LEU A 1106 -50.99 -41.98 61.06
N VAL A 1107 -50.37 -41.62 62.18
CA VAL A 1107 -50.47 -42.37 63.44
C VAL A 1107 -51.80 -42.00 64.09
N PHE A 1108 -52.76 -42.91 63.96
CA PHE A 1108 -53.70 -43.16 65.05
C PHE A 1108 -52.99 -43.96 66.13
#